data_AF-A0A3F3PJL9-F1
#
_entry.id   AF-A0A3F3PJL9-F1
#
_cell.length_a   1.000
_cell.length_b   1.000
_cell.length_c   1.000
_cell.angle_alpha   90.00
_cell.angle_beta   90.00
_cell.angle_gamma   90.00
#
_symmetry.space_group_name_H-M   'P 1'
#
loop_
_entity.id
_entity.type
_entity.pdbx_description
1 polymer ?
#
loop_
_entity_poly.entity_id
_entity_poly.type
_entity_poly.pdbx_seq_one_letter_code
_entity_poly.pdbx_strand_id
1 'polypeptide(L)'
;MKLSIALALGATASTGVLAAVVPQQEPLITPQDPPTHHHQEKFLIELAPYQTRWVTEEEKWDLKLDGVNFIDITEERNTGFYPTLHAGSYVHYPPTMKHAEKVVPLLRGLSKDNMEQNLNKFTSFHTRYYRSSTGIESAKWLYSRVSDVIEQSGAAKYGATVEQFAHSWGQFSIIARIPGQTNRTVVLGAHQDSINLFLPSILAAPGADDDGSGTVTILEALRGLLQSDAIVRGNASNTIEFHWYSAEEGGMLGSQAIFSQYKRDKRDIKAMLQQDMTGYTQGALDAGRQEAIGIMVDYVDEGLTQFLKDVTTEYCGIGYIETRCGYACSDHTSASKYGYPAAMATESEMENSNKRIHTTDDSIRYLSFDHMLEHASGMVHTATMESTDPYAKELQIACLTVQRATLLTKKLLEAVDKGSFDKNDATPVTIADFAAQALIIAAIHHAFPDDEFVGEESSDALRSDPALLDRTWELVSSTRLSDEESDALLYAPSSKEEMLDLIDLGAQGNCSKQSRAWVLDPVDGTATFIQGQQYAVCLSLVENGYQKVGVLGCPNMNLETGRLHENIVDRDGYGHQVFAVAGQGAFIRRMGTGALLPSRKIEPKAQITDPKDIDFVDCVSATSSDRNMHARLASHLGAPWPASTDLWAAQLRYIAIAVGGCNVMIKIPHKSSYRSKIWDHSGGMLIAEELGCTVSDLAGNPVDCSLGRTLSGCYGMIVAPSSIHSRLVEAVKQIM
;
A
#
# COMPACT_ATOMS: atom_id res chain seq x y z
N MET A 1 -1.77 -48.39 71.79
CA MET A 1 -1.52 -48.08 73.22
C MET A 1 -2.00 -46.65 73.45
N LYS A 2 -2.95 -46.45 74.35
CA LYS A 2 -3.46 -45.13 74.76
C LYS A 2 -2.40 -44.39 75.59
N LEU A 3 -2.27 -43.07 75.45
CA LEU A 3 -2.60 -42.13 76.52
C LEU A 3 -2.53 -40.66 76.06
N SER A 4 -3.57 -39.93 76.44
CA SER A 4 -3.79 -38.48 76.34
C SER A 4 -3.17 -37.73 77.53
N ILE A 5 -3.13 -36.39 77.48
CA ILE A 5 -3.29 -35.37 78.56
C ILE A 5 -2.63 -34.06 78.06
N ALA A 6 -3.10 -32.82 78.26
CA ALA A 6 -4.39 -32.17 78.47
C ALA A 6 -4.11 -30.64 78.39
N LEU A 7 -5.15 -29.87 78.06
CA LEU A 7 -5.20 -28.41 77.99
C LEU A 7 -4.83 -27.68 79.31
N ALA A 8 -4.37 -26.43 79.19
CA ALA A 8 -4.75 -25.35 80.11
C ALA A 8 -4.88 -24.01 79.36
N LEU A 9 -6.05 -23.38 79.52
CA LEU A 9 -6.45 -22.05 79.03
C LEU A 9 -5.96 -20.94 79.96
N GLY A 10 -5.71 -19.75 79.38
CA GLY A 10 -5.64 -18.48 80.10
C GLY A 10 -5.90 -17.32 79.13
N ALA A 11 -7.04 -16.66 79.27
CA ALA A 11 -7.51 -15.53 78.45
C ALA A 11 -7.02 -14.17 79.00
N THR A 12 -6.75 -13.18 78.15
CA THR A 12 -7.55 -11.93 78.01
C THR A 12 -6.81 -10.81 77.26
N ALA A 13 -7.63 -10.01 76.56
CA ALA A 13 -7.48 -8.60 76.17
C ALA A 13 -6.67 -8.24 74.91
N SER A 14 -7.46 -7.99 73.87
CA SER A 14 -7.26 -7.31 72.59
C SER A 14 -6.76 -5.85 72.65
N THR A 15 -5.95 -5.44 71.67
CA THR A 15 -6.24 -4.37 70.68
C THR A 15 -5.17 -4.28 69.57
N GLY A 16 -5.63 -4.27 68.30
CA GLY A 16 -5.04 -3.47 67.21
C GLY A 16 -4.05 -4.11 66.22
N VAL A 17 -4.55 -4.61 65.09
CA VAL A 17 -4.38 -4.06 63.71
C VAL A 17 -4.58 -5.18 62.68
N LEU A 18 -5.45 -4.91 61.70
CA LEU A 18 -5.99 -5.82 60.69
C LEU A 18 -4.92 -6.43 59.76
N ALA A 19 -4.84 -7.77 59.77
CA ALA A 19 -4.45 -8.58 58.63
C ALA A 19 -5.54 -9.64 58.43
N ALA A 20 -6.40 -9.46 57.42
CA ALA A 20 -7.44 -10.41 57.09
C ALA A 20 -6.86 -11.53 56.23
N VAL A 21 -6.46 -12.63 56.88
CA VAL A 21 -6.36 -13.94 56.26
C VAL A 21 -7.76 -14.54 56.23
N VAL A 22 -8.33 -14.74 55.04
CA VAL A 22 -9.58 -15.49 54.86
C VAL A 22 -9.25 -16.96 54.59
N PRO A 23 -9.94 -17.93 55.22
CA PRO A 23 -9.59 -19.35 55.17
C PRO A 23 -10.09 -20.02 53.89
N GLN A 24 -9.41 -21.11 53.49
CA GLN A 24 -9.89 -22.09 52.50
C GLN A 24 -11.34 -22.51 52.80
N GLN A 25 -12.23 -22.31 51.83
CA GLN A 25 -13.51 -23.00 51.73
C GLN A 25 -13.45 -23.99 50.57
N GLU A 26 -13.69 -25.26 50.89
CA GLU A 26 -13.93 -26.31 49.91
C GLU A 26 -15.16 -25.99 49.03
N PRO A 27 -15.19 -26.41 47.75
CA PRO A 27 -16.32 -26.15 46.88
C PRO A 27 -17.51 -27.06 47.21
N LEU A 28 -18.67 -26.45 47.48
CA LEU A 28 -19.98 -27.11 47.46
C LEU A 28 -20.38 -27.38 46.01
N ILE A 29 -20.19 -28.62 45.54
CA ILE A 29 -20.79 -29.12 44.30
C ILE A 29 -22.22 -29.61 44.63
N THR A 30 -23.23 -28.89 44.16
CA THR A 30 -24.61 -29.41 44.05
C THR A 30 -24.77 -30.17 42.73
N PRO A 31 -25.23 -31.44 42.74
CA PRO A 31 -25.38 -32.22 41.51
C PRO A 31 -26.75 -31.94 40.88
N GLN A 32 -26.86 -30.90 40.05
CA GLN A 32 -27.95 -30.73 39.08
C GLN A 32 -27.65 -29.57 38.11
N ASP A 33 -26.70 -29.77 37.20
CA ASP A 33 -26.62 -29.04 35.93
C ASP A 33 -26.02 -29.96 34.85
N PRO A 34 -26.49 -29.89 33.58
CA PRO A 34 -26.00 -30.75 32.50
C PRO A 34 -24.56 -30.37 32.13
N PRO A 35 -23.78 -31.30 31.52
CA PRO A 35 -22.36 -31.07 31.28
C PRO A 35 -22.15 -29.84 30.41
N THR A 36 -21.55 -28.81 30.98
CA THR A 36 -21.03 -27.67 30.22
C THR A 36 -19.91 -28.19 29.34
N HIS A 37 -20.12 -28.16 28.03
CA HIS A 37 -19.02 -28.30 27.07
C HIS A 37 -18.02 -27.18 27.36
N HIS A 38 -16.85 -27.53 27.90
CA HIS A 38 -15.68 -26.67 27.84
C HIS A 38 -15.34 -26.50 26.35
N HIS A 39 -15.83 -25.44 25.73
CA HIS A 39 -15.29 -24.99 24.45
C HIS A 39 -13.83 -24.59 24.71
N GLN A 40 -12.88 -25.42 24.28
CA GLN A 40 -11.49 -24.99 24.15
C GLN A 40 -11.48 -23.74 23.27
N GLU A 41 -10.91 -22.65 23.78
CA GLU A 41 -10.69 -21.44 23.01
C GLU A 41 -9.87 -21.79 21.76
N LYS A 42 -10.34 -21.34 20.60
CA LYS A 42 -9.68 -21.59 19.31
C LYS A 42 -9.22 -20.27 18.72
N PHE A 43 -8.06 -20.31 18.08
CA PHE A 43 -7.42 -19.21 17.40
C PHE A 43 -7.47 -19.46 15.89
N LEU A 44 -7.72 -18.40 15.12
CA LEU A 44 -7.62 -18.46 13.67
C LEU A 44 -6.22 -18.04 13.28
N ILE A 45 -5.43 -18.96 12.74
CA ILE A 45 -4.09 -18.67 12.23
C ILE A 45 -4.09 -18.69 10.71
N GLU A 46 -3.12 -18.01 10.11
CA GLU A 46 -2.81 -18.09 8.68
C GLU A 46 -1.38 -18.61 8.48
N LEU A 47 -1.26 -19.67 7.69
CA LEU A 47 -0.03 -20.47 7.48
C LEU A 47 0.70 -20.13 6.17
N ALA A 48 -0.04 -19.55 5.23
CA ALA A 48 0.42 -19.03 3.95
C ALA A 48 -0.62 -17.98 3.50
N PRO A 49 -0.32 -17.10 2.52
CA PRO A 49 -1.28 -16.10 2.07
C PRO A 49 -2.66 -16.72 1.80
N TYR A 50 -3.68 -16.23 2.52
CA TYR A 50 -5.08 -16.66 2.44
C TYR A 50 -5.37 -18.11 2.91
N GLN A 51 -4.38 -18.84 3.45
CA GLN A 51 -4.55 -20.19 3.97
C GLN A 51 -4.72 -20.18 5.49
N THR A 52 -5.98 -20.25 5.94
CA THR A 52 -6.32 -20.14 7.37
C THR A 52 -6.71 -21.47 8.00
N ARG A 53 -6.44 -21.64 9.30
CA ARG A 53 -6.80 -22.81 10.10
C ARG A 53 -7.22 -22.39 11.51
N TRP A 54 -8.30 -22.99 12.00
CA TRP A 54 -8.63 -22.91 13.43
C TRP A 54 -7.80 -23.92 14.20
N VAL A 55 -7.10 -23.44 15.22
CA VAL A 55 -6.21 -24.23 16.07
C VAL A 55 -6.50 -23.95 17.54
N THR A 56 -6.26 -24.93 18.41
CA THR A 56 -6.16 -24.69 19.85
C THR A 56 -4.83 -23.99 20.18
N GLU A 57 -4.68 -23.51 21.41
CA GLU A 57 -3.40 -22.98 21.88
C GLU A 57 -2.28 -24.04 21.80
N GLU A 58 -2.58 -25.29 22.15
CA GLU A 58 -1.65 -26.43 22.06
C GLU A 58 -1.19 -26.66 20.61
N GLU A 59 -2.13 -26.66 19.65
CA GLU A 59 -1.81 -26.79 18.23
C GLU A 59 -0.94 -25.63 17.69
N LYS A 60 -1.06 -24.40 18.24
CA LYS A 60 -0.13 -23.30 17.90
C LYS A 60 1.29 -23.62 18.35
N TRP A 61 1.44 -24.20 19.54
CA TRP A 61 2.75 -24.55 20.08
C TRP A 61 3.37 -25.72 19.34
N ASP A 62 2.58 -26.74 18.98
CA ASP A 62 3.05 -27.85 18.14
C ASP A 62 3.59 -27.34 16.80
N LEU A 63 2.89 -26.39 16.17
CA LEU A 63 3.36 -25.76 14.93
C LEU A 63 4.68 -25.01 15.12
N LYS A 64 4.83 -24.21 16.19
CA LYS A 64 6.12 -23.54 16.49
C LYS A 64 7.25 -24.54 16.75
N LEU A 65 6.98 -25.63 17.47
CA LEU A 65 7.96 -26.70 17.73
C LEU A 65 8.40 -27.42 16.44
N ASP A 66 7.48 -27.58 15.48
CA ASP A 66 7.75 -28.13 14.15
C ASP A 66 8.43 -27.12 13.21
N GLY A 67 8.70 -25.90 13.67
CA GLY A 67 9.32 -24.82 12.88
C GLY A 67 8.36 -24.22 11.83
N VAL A 68 7.05 -24.35 12.04
CA VAL A 68 6.02 -23.80 11.16
C VAL A 68 5.63 -22.40 11.63
N ASN A 69 5.96 -21.41 10.81
CA ASN A 69 5.57 -20.02 11.03
C ASN A 69 4.08 -19.80 10.73
N PHE A 70 3.45 -18.91 11.49
CA PHE A 70 2.06 -18.51 11.29
C PHE A 70 1.83 -17.10 11.82
N ILE A 71 0.78 -16.47 11.30
CA ILE A 71 0.25 -15.21 11.84
C ILE A 71 -1.11 -15.47 12.48
N ASP A 72 -1.33 -14.98 13.69
CA ASP A 72 -2.62 -15.14 14.39
C ASP A 72 -3.56 -14.00 13.99
N ILE A 73 -4.67 -14.34 13.32
CA ILE A 73 -5.61 -13.39 12.72
C ILE A 73 -6.97 -13.41 13.44
N THR A 74 -7.02 -13.96 14.66
CA THR A 74 -8.26 -14.19 15.42
C THR A 74 -9.07 -12.90 15.59
N GLU A 75 -8.42 -11.81 15.99
CA GLU A 75 -9.05 -10.51 16.20
C GLU A 75 -9.40 -9.81 14.87
N GLU A 76 -8.63 -10.07 13.82
CA GLU A 76 -8.75 -9.38 12.54
C GLU A 76 -9.91 -9.90 11.69
N ARG A 77 -10.42 -11.11 11.96
CA ARG A 77 -11.55 -11.71 11.23
C ARG A 77 -12.79 -10.81 11.17
N ASN A 78 -13.08 -10.09 12.25
CA ASN A 78 -14.33 -9.34 12.40
C ASN A 78 -14.21 -7.88 11.98
N THR A 79 -13.03 -7.45 11.53
CA THR A 79 -12.77 -6.04 11.21
C THR A 79 -13.30 -5.63 9.82
N GLY A 80 -13.80 -6.58 9.03
CA GLY A 80 -14.30 -6.33 7.67
C GLY A 80 -13.20 -6.01 6.64
N PHE A 81 -11.93 -6.04 7.06
CA PHE A 81 -10.77 -5.89 6.20
C PHE A 81 -10.23 -7.27 5.84
N TYR A 82 -10.10 -7.56 4.54
CA TYR A 82 -9.35 -8.74 4.09
C TYR A 82 -7.90 -8.32 3.86
N PRO A 83 -6.93 -8.95 4.52
CA PRO A 83 -5.54 -8.61 4.34
C PRO A 83 -5.08 -8.90 2.91
N THR A 84 -4.27 -8.01 2.35
CA THR A 84 -3.76 -8.12 0.98
C THR A 84 -2.25 -8.22 1.04
N LEU A 85 -1.74 -9.45 0.98
CA LEU A 85 -0.35 -9.64 0.54
C LEU A 85 -0.33 -9.31 -0.95
N HIS A 86 0.54 -8.37 -1.35
CA HIS A 86 0.72 -7.89 -2.73
C HIS A 86 -0.18 -6.74 -3.20
N ALA A 87 -0.59 -5.81 -2.32
CA ALA A 87 -0.84 -4.47 -2.83
C ALA A 87 0.51 -3.91 -3.32
N GLY A 88 0.65 -3.66 -4.63
CA GLY A 88 1.88 -3.11 -5.18
C GLY A 88 2.31 -1.87 -4.40
N SER A 89 3.52 -1.87 -3.84
CA SER A 89 4.09 -0.67 -3.26
C SER A 89 4.38 0.31 -4.39
N TYR A 90 3.77 1.49 -4.32
CA TYR A 90 4.04 2.57 -5.26
C TYR A 90 5.02 3.60 -4.69
N VAL A 91 5.77 3.22 -3.65
CA VAL A 91 6.80 4.09 -3.08
C VAL A 91 8.04 3.98 -3.94
N HIS A 92 8.50 5.13 -4.42
CA HIS A 92 9.75 5.22 -5.16
C HIS A 92 10.87 5.64 -4.21
N TYR A 93 11.85 4.77 -4.13
CA TYR A 93 13.04 4.96 -3.32
C TYR A 93 14.13 5.68 -4.13
N PRO A 94 14.92 6.57 -3.52
CA PRO A 94 15.99 7.27 -4.23
C PRO A 94 16.98 6.29 -4.86
N PRO A 95 17.28 6.39 -6.17
CA PRO A 95 18.23 5.50 -6.84
C PRO A 95 19.70 5.83 -6.52
N THR A 96 19.93 6.90 -5.74
CA THR A 96 21.26 7.39 -5.36
C THR A 96 21.22 7.93 -3.94
N MET A 97 22.28 7.66 -3.19
CA MET A 97 22.43 8.05 -1.80
C MET A 97 22.88 9.52 -1.65
N LYS A 98 21.92 10.45 -1.49
CA LYS A 98 22.16 11.91 -1.53
C LYS A 98 22.49 12.56 -0.18
N HIS A 99 22.46 11.82 0.92
CA HIS A 99 22.58 12.38 2.28
C HIS A 99 23.83 11.91 3.04
N ALA A 100 24.78 11.25 2.37
CA ALA A 100 26.01 10.73 2.97
C ALA A 100 26.72 11.76 3.86
N GLU A 101 26.90 12.99 3.37
CA GLU A 101 27.58 14.07 4.12
C GLU A 101 26.87 14.46 5.42
N LYS A 102 25.55 14.30 5.50
CA LYS A 102 24.75 14.61 6.69
C LYS A 102 24.67 13.43 7.66
N VAL A 103 24.69 12.21 7.15
CA VAL A 103 24.43 11.01 7.96
C VAL A 103 25.71 10.36 8.48
N VAL A 104 26.79 10.32 7.69
CA VAL A 104 28.10 9.76 8.11
C VAL A 104 28.61 10.34 9.44
N PRO A 105 28.47 11.66 9.73
CA PRO A 105 28.83 12.20 11.04
C PRO A 105 28.03 11.62 12.21
N LEU A 106 26.75 11.24 12.00
CA LEU A 106 25.89 10.67 13.04
C LEU A 106 26.34 9.25 13.42
N LEU A 107 26.91 8.50 12.47
CA LEU A 107 27.41 7.13 12.69
C LEU A 107 28.55 7.10 13.71
N ARG A 108 29.42 8.12 13.71
CA ARG A 108 30.50 8.25 14.70
C ARG A 108 29.97 8.41 16.12
N GLY A 109 28.72 8.83 16.22
CA GLY A 109 28.03 8.98 17.48
C GLY A 109 27.62 7.65 18.09
N LEU A 110 27.49 6.56 17.31
CA LEU A 110 27.02 5.25 17.78
C LEU A 110 28.05 4.58 18.72
N SER A 111 27.56 3.78 19.68
CA SER A 111 28.34 3.24 20.78
C SER A 111 27.99 1.79 21.10
N LYS A 112 28.96 0.89 20.88
CA LYS A 112 28.86 -0.52 21.27
C LYS A 112 28.65 -0.68 22.78
N ASP A 113 29.30 0.16 23.59
CA ASP A 113 29.18 0.12 25.05
C ASP A 113 27.73 0.37 25.50
N ASN A 114 27.00 1.26 24.82
CA ASN A 114 25.59 1.51 25.11
C ASN A 114 24.74 0.28 24.79
N MET A 115 24.98 -0.33 23.62
CA MET A 115 24.27 -1.53 23.18
C MET A 115 24.52 -2.70 24.15
N GLU A 116 25.78 -2.92 24.53
CA GLU A 116 26.17 -3.97 25.47
C GLU A 116 25.56 -3.75 26.86
N GLN A 117 25.59 -2.53 27.39
CA GLN A 117 24.98 -2.23 28.70
C GLN A 117 23.47 -2.44 28.70
N ASN A 118 22.79 -1.95 27.67
CA ASN A 118 21.34 -2.13 27.53
C ASN A 118 20.99 -3.61 27.35
N LEU A 119 21.73 -4.34 26.52
CA LEU A 119 21.46 -5.75 26.26
C LEU A 119 21.72 -6.63 27.48
N ASN A 120 22.80 -6.37 28.22
CA ASN A 120 23.06 -7.04 29.50
C ASN A 120 21.90 -6.85 30.48
N LYS A 121 21.33 -5.64 30.55
CA LYS A 121 20.16 -5.41 31.40
C LYS A 121 18.90 -6.07 30.86
N PHE A 122 18.67 -6.02 29.56
CA PHE A 122 17.48 -6.56 28.92
C PHE A 122 17.41 -8.10 28.93
N THR A 123 18.56 -8.76 28.87
CA THR A 123 18.69 -10.23 29.00
C THR A 123 18.70 -10.71 30.46
N SER A 124 18.75 -9.78 31.43
CA SER A 124 18.70 -10.12 32.87
C SER A 124 17.31 -10.45 33.39
N PHE A 125 16.25 -10.10 32.64
CA PHE A 125 14.89 -10.52 32.98
C PHE A 125 14.76 -12.04 32.73
N HIS A 126 14.06 -12.76 33.62
CA HIS A 126 13.95 -14.22 33.54
C HIS A 126 13.44 -14.69 32.16
N THR A 127 12.39 -14.03 31.69
CA THR A 127 11.85 -14.14 30.33
C THR A 127 11.17 -12.82 29.99
N ARG A 128 11.09 -12.48 28.70
CA ARG A 128 10.27 -11.36 28.23
C ARG A 128 8.98 -11.81 27.55
N TYR A 129 8.56 -13.06 27.81
CA TYR A 129 7.32 -13.62 27.27
C TYR A 129 6.13 -12.69 27.52
N TYR A 130 5.36 -12.42 26.48
CA TYR A 130 4.37 -11.33 26.44
C TYR A 130 3.22 -11.45 27.47
N ARG A 131 2.95 -12.65 27.99
CA ARG A 131 1.98 -12.89 29.07
C ARG A 131 2.58 -12.98 30.48
N SER A 132 3.91 -12.85 30.60
CA SER A 132 4.61 -12.97 31.88
C SER A 132 4.70 -11.62 32.61
N SER A 133 4.81 -11.66 33.94
CA SER A 133 5.05 -10.45 34.73
C SER A 133 6.40 -9.81 34.39
N THR A 134 7.43 -10.64 34.15
CA THR A 134 8.77 -10.16 33.77
C THR A 134 8.79 -9.54 32.37
N GLY A 135 7.91 -9.99 31.45
CA GLY A 135 7.70 -9.32 30.16
C GLY A 135 7.09 -7.93 30.29
N ILE A 136 6.18 -7.72 31.23
CA ILE A 136 5.64 -6.37 31.53
C ILE A 136 6.73 -5.49 32.16
N GLU A 137 7.55 -6.06 33.05
CA GLU A 137 8.67 -5.34 33.68
C GLU A 137 9.75 -4.94 32.66
N SER A 138 10.10 -5.83 31.72
CA SER A 138 11.05 -5.53 30.65
C SER A 138 10.52 -4.42 29.73
N ALA A 139 9.23 -4.43 29.38
CA ALA A 139 8.60 -3.38 28.58
C ALA A 139 8.61 -2.02 29.28
N LYS A 140 8.33 -1.98 30.59
CA LYS A 140 8.43 -0.74 31.39
C LYS A 140 9.87 -0.21 31.45
N TRP A 141 10.84 -1.11 31.60
CA TRP A 141 12.24 -0.72 31.58
C TRP A 141 12.64 -0.13 30.22
N LEU A 142 12.29 -0.81 29.12
CA LEU A 142 12.61 -0.36 27.77
C LEU A 142 11.93 0.97 27.46
N TYR A 143 10.65 1.13 27.79
CA TYR A 143 9.93 2.40 27.67
C TYR A 143 10.67 3.55 28.37
N SER A 144 11.18 3.32 29.59
CA SER A 144 11.96 4.34 30.30
C SER A 144 13.25 4.72 29.56
N ARG A 145 13.93 3.76 28.93
CA ARG A 145 15.16 4.03 28.16
C ARG A 145 14.85 4.86 26.92
N VAL A 146 13.79 4.50 26.20
CA VAL A 146 13.33 5.22 25.00
C VAL A 146 12.90 6.66 25.35
N SER A 147 12.12 6.83 26.44
CA SER A 147 11.74 8.14 26.96
C SER A 147 12.96 8.97 27.34
N ASP A 148 13.93 8.40 28.06
CA ASP A 148 15.16 9.10 28.44
C ASP A 148 15.92 9.60 27.21
N VAL A 149 16.05 8.80 26.14
CA VAL A 149 16.71 9.20 24.89
C VAL A 149 16.00 10.38 24.23
N ILE A 150 14.66 10.35 24.17
CA ILE A 150 13.84 11.44 23.60
C ILE A 150 13.93 12.73 24.43
N GLU A 151 13.90 12.62 25.76
CA GLU A 151 14.01 13.77 26.65
C GLU A 151 15.40 14.41 26.62
N GLN A 152 16.46 13.60 26.69
CA GLN A 152 17.85 14.07 26.74
C GLN A 152 18.31 14.71 25.44
N SER A 153 17.80 14.26 24.28
CA SER A 153 18.05 14.90 22.99
C SER A 153 17.38 16.28 22.85
N GLY A 154 16.39 16.58 23.70
CA GLY A 154 15.57 17.78 23.59
C GLY A 154 14.49 17.71 22.51
N ALA A 155 14.35 16.59 21.79
CA ALA A 155 13.35 16.40 20.74
C ALA A 155 11.90 16.49 21.27
N ALA A 156 11.68 16.14 22.54
CA ALA A 156 10.39 16.31 23.21
C ALA A 156 9.87 17.77 23.15
N LYS A 157 10.77 18.77 23.17
CA LYS A 157 10.41 20.19 23.07
C LYS A 157 9.86 20.58 21.70
N TYR A 158 10.12 19.75 20.69
CA TYR A 158 9.72 19.94 19.31
C TYR A 158 8.64 18.93 18.87
N GLY A 159 7.99 18.26 19.84
CA GLY A 159 6.84 17.40 19.59
C GLY A 159 7.15 15.92 19.41
N ALA A 160 8.39 15.47 19.67
CA ALA A 160 8.66 14.04 19.72
C ALA A 160 7.95 13.38 20.92
N THR A 161 7.34 12.20 20.70
CA THR A 161 6.57 11.46 21.71
C THR A 161 7.06 10.04 21.89
N VAL A 162 6.77 9.46 23.05
CA VAL A 162 6.90 8.01 23.31
C VAL A 162 5.57 7.53 23.85
N GLU A 163 4.96 6.57 23.16
CA GLU A 163 3.60 6.10 23.43
C GLU A 163 3.62 4.61 23.78
N GLN A 164 2.75 4.22 24.72
CA GLN A 164 2.45 2.82 25.03
C GLN A 164 1.22 2.42 24.24
N PHE A 165 1.37 1.50 23.29
CA PHE A 165 0.25 0.87 22.61
C PHE A 165 -0.22 -0.33 23.44
N ALA A 166 -1.37 -0.17 24.10
CA ALA A 166 -1.90 -1.16 25.03
C ALA A 166 -2.47 -2.38 24.31
N HIS A 167 -2.27 -3.56 24.91
CA HIS A 167 -2.79 -4.84 24.44
C HIS A 167 -3.52 -5.59 25.57
N SER A 168 -4.39 -6.53 25.22
CA SER A 168 -5.19 -7.32 26.17
C SER A 168 -4.37 -8.28 27.03
N TRP A 169 -3.14 -8.61 26.62
CA TRP A 169 -2.23 -9.53 27.32
C TRP A 169 -1.25 -8.86 28.28
N GLY A 170 -1.30 -7.54 28.43
CA GLY A 170 -0.56 -6.79 29.45
C GLY A 170 0.76 -6.16 28.98
N GLN A 171 1.65 -6.91 28.31
CA GLN A 171 2.86 -6.31 27.73
C GLN A 171 2.47 -5.39 26.56
N PHE A 172 2.75 -4.08 26.66
CA PHE A 172 2.43 -3.08 25.63
C PHE A 172 3.54 -2.98 24.58
N SER A 173 3.19 -2.59 23.34
CA SER A 173 4.20 -2.16 22.35
C SER A 173 4.60 -0.70 22.62
N ILE A 174 5.81 -0.31 22.21
CA ILE A 174 6.32 1.06 22.38
C ILE A 174 6.46 1.72 21.01
N ILE A 175 6.00 2.95 20.88
CA ILE A 175 6.15 3.76 19.66
C ILE A 175 6.81 5.08 20.04
N ALA A 176 8.06 5.28 19.63
CA ALA A 176 8.70 6.60 19.67
C ALA A 176 8.48 7.30 18.32
N ARG A 177 7.96 8.53 18.34
CA ARG A 177 7.63 9.30 17.13
C ARG A 177 8.38 10.62 17.12
N ILE A 178 9.09 10.88 16.03
CA ILE A 178 9.77 12.14 15.74
C ILE A 178 9.04 12.81 14.57
N PRO A 179 8.33 13.93 14.79
CA PRO A 179 7.58 14.61 13.74
C PRO A 179 8.48 15.06 12.58
N GLY A 180 8.02 14.84 11.35
CA GLY A 180 8.57 15.46 10.15
C GLY A 180 7.70 16.58 9.60
N GLN A 181 8.07 17.09 8.43
CA GLN A 181 7.34 18.13 7.70
C GLN A 181 6.08 17.61 7.00
N THR A 182 5.99 16.30 6.78
CA THR A 182 4.84 15.63 6.15
C THR A 182 4.26 14.54 7.04
N ASN A 183 3.05 14.07 6.71
CA ASN A 183 2.42 12.92 7.36
C ASN A 183 2.97 11.56 6.86
N ARG A 184 3.92 11.57 5.92
CA ARG A 184 4.63 10.38 5.46
C ARG A 184 5.49 9.85 6.58
N THR A 185 5.45 8.55 6.81
CA THR A 185 6.11 7.92 7.96
C THR A 185 7.09 6.85 7.52
N VAL A 186 8.30 6.87 8.07
CA VAL A 186 9.27 5.76 8.02
C VAL A 186 9.28 5.08 9.38
N VAL A 187 9.07 3.77 9.40
CA VAL A 187 9.03 2.95 10.61
C VAL A 187 10.27 2.06 10.68
N LEU A 188 10.93 2.06 11.83
CA LEU A 188 12.02 1.16 12.18
C LEU A 188 11.55 0.27 13.33
N GLY A 189 11.49 -1.05 13.11
CA GLY A 189 10.86 -2.00 14.02
C GLY A 189 11.82 -3.09 14.52
N ALA A 190 11.52 -3.59 15.72
CA ALA A 190 12.07 -4.78 16.34
C ALA A 190 11.03 -5.31 17.35
N HIS A 191 11.11 -6.56 17.77
CA HIS A 191 10.24 -7.06 18.84
C HIS A 191 10.96 -7.15 20.18
N GLN A 192 10.20 -6.95 21.26
CA GLN A 192 10.77 -6.82 22.61
C GLN A 192 10.56 -8.07 23.47
N ASP A 193 9.69 -8.98 23.04
CA ASP A 193 9.43 -10.22 23.77
C ASP A 193 10.53 -11.26 23.52
N SER A 194 10.36 -12.43 24.11
CA SER A 194 11.17 -13.62 23.91
C SER A 194 10.41 -14.81 24.45
N ILE A 195 10.69 -16.00 23.91
CA ILE A 195 10.04 -17.22 24.37
C ILE A 195 11.04 -18.33 24.72
N ASN A 196 10.58 -19.27 25.54
CA ASN A 196 11.20 -20.59 25.63
C ASN A 196 10.20 -21.61 25.09
N LEU A 197 10.49 -22.27 23.96
CA LEU A 197 9.52 -23.14 23.29
C LEU A 197 9.08 -24.36 24.12
N PHE A 198 9.89 -24.80 25.11
CA PHE A 198 9.52 -25.95 25.94
C PHE A 198 8.50 -25.59 27.03
N LEU A 199 8.67 -24.45 27.71
CA LEU A 199 7.73 -23.95 28.72
C LEU A 199 7.77 -22.40 28.75
N PRO A 200 7.01 -21.72 27.87
CA PRO A 200 7.09 -20.28 27.63
C PRO A 200 6.99 -19.40 28.88
N SER A 201 6.18 -19.80 29.86
CA SER A 201 5.92 -19.04 31.09
C SER A 201 6.76 -19.47 32.30
N ILE A 202 7.56 -20.54 32.17
CA ILE A 202 8.27 -21.16 33.32
C ILE A 202 9.77 -21.09 33.13
N LEU A 203 10.27 -21.49 31.97
CA LEU A 203 11.70 -21.52 31.70
C LEU A 203 12.22 -20.13 31.36
N ALA A 204 13.51 -19.92 31.64
CA ALA A 204 14.15 -18.67 31.27
C ALA A 204 14.26 -18.56 29.74
N ALA A 205 14.13 -17.34 29.25
CA ALA A 205 14.36 -16.97 27.86
C ALA A 205 15.13 -15.64 27.90
N PRO A 206 16.48 -15.69 27.95
CA PRO A 206 17.26 -14.46 27.93
C PRO A 206 17.04 -13.69 26.63
N GLY A 207 16.75 -14.38 25.51
CA GLY A 207 16.38 -13.77 24.23
C GLY A 207 17.42 -12.74 23.79
N ALA A 208 18.70 -13.09 23.84
CA ALA A 208 19.78 -12.14 23.63
C ALA A 208 19.88 -11.75 22.16
N ASP A 209 19.83 -12.73 21.27
CA ASP A 209 19.80 -12.49 19.84
C ASP A 209 18.37 -12.19 19.38
N ASP A 210 17.41 -12.99 19.86
CA ASP A 210 16.00 -13.01 19.44
C ASP A 210 15.08 -12.50 20.57
N ASP A 211 14.60 -11.25 20.51
CA ASP A 211 15.15 -10.15 19.69
C ASP A 211 15.71 -9.03 20.57
N GLY A 212 16.47 -9.44 21.59
CA GLY A 212 17.23 -8.50 22.41
C GLY A 212 18.19 -7.68 21.56
N SER A 213 18.81 -8.30 20.55
CA SER A 213 19.80 -7.66 19.69
C SER A 213 19.15 -6.58 18.81
N GLY A 214 18.08 -6.89 18.07
CA GLY A 214 17.34 -5.92 17.26
C GLY A 214 16.78 -4.78 18.12
N THR A 215 16.19 -5.11 19.28
CA THR A 215 15.68 -4.12 20.24
C THR A 215 16.71 -3.06 20.62
N VAL A 216 17.94 -3.45 20.97
CA VAL A 216 18.98 -2.48 21.36
C VAL A 216 19.66 -1.81 20.17
N THR A 217 19.70 -2.49 19.02
CA THR A 217 20.16 -1.92 17.75
C THR A 217 19.29 -0.74 17.34
N ILE A 218 17.96 -0.89 17.35
CA ILE A 218 17.06 0.20 16.97
C ILE A 218 17.04 1.32 18.02
N LEU A 219 17.27 1.01 19.31
CA LEU A 219 17.42 2.00 20.37
C LEU A 219 18.68 2.86 20.19
N GLU A 220 19.79 2.24 19.81
CA GLU A 220 21.03 2.95 19.55
C GLU A 220 20.96 3.76 18.25
N ALA A 221 20.28 3.24 17.22
CA ALA A 221 19.99 4.00 16.00
C ALA A 221 19.12 5.25 16.29
N LEU A 222 18.09 5.13 17.14
CA LEU A 222 17.30 6.29 17.61
C LEU A 222 18.19 7.33 18.28
N ARG A 223 19.05 6.90 19.21
CA ARG A 223 19.96 7.81 19.92
C ARG A 223 20.98 8.46 18.98
N GLY A 224 21.51 7.73 18.00
CA GLY A 224 22.41 8.23 16.96
C GLY A 224 21.75 9.29 16.08
N LEU A 225 20.54 8.99 15.59
CA LEU A 225 19.75 9.89 14.75
C LEU A 225 19.45 11.23 15.44
N LEU A 226 19.13 11.18 16.73
CA LEU A 226 18.81 12.35 17.55
C LEU A 226 20.02 13.24 17.90
N GLN A 227 21.22 12.90 17.41
CA GLN A 227 22.36 13.84 17.44
C GLN A 227 22.26 14.92 16.35
N SER A 228 21.36 14.74 15.38
CA SER A 228 21.11 15.72 14.32
C SER A 228 20.16 16.82 14.79
N ASP A 229 20.65 18.06 14.87
CA ASP A 229 19.83 19.24 15.17
C ASP A 229 18.64 19.41 14.19
N ALA A 230 18.82 19.02 12.93
CA ALA A 230 17.75 19.08 11.94
C ALA A 230 16.62 18.10 12.26
N ILE A 231 16.96 16.87 12.67
CA ILE A 231 15.96 15.86 13.05
C ILE A 231 15.29 16.24 14.36
N VAL A 232 16.06 16.64 15.38
CA VAL A 232 15.54 17.06 16.69
C VAL A 232 14.53 18.19 16.57
N ARG A 233 14.71 19.12 15.62
CA ARG A 233 13.82 20.25 15.39
C ARG A 233 12.66 19.95 14.43
N GLY A 234 12.51 18.71 13.99
CA GLY A 234 11.43 18.28 13.11
C GLY A 234 11.59 18.72 11.65
N ASN A 235 12.81 19.03 11.20
CA ASN A 235 13.07 19.42 9.81
C ASN A 235 13.24 18.23 8.85
N ALA A 236 13.05 17.00 9.34
CA ALA A 236 13.00 15.82 8.48
C ALA A 236 11.78 15.89 7.55
N SER A 237 11.93 15.47 6.28
CA SER A 237 10.82 15.45 5.32
C SER A 237 9.70 14.50 5.76
N ASN A 238 10.06 13.32 6.25
CA ASN A 238 9.15 12.31 6.77
C ASN A 238 9.11 12.33 8.30
N THR A 239 7.96 11.96 8.87
CA THR A 239 7.86 11.52 10.27
C THR A 239 8.63 10.21 10.43
N ILE A 240 9.38 10.07 11.52
CA ILE A 240 10.19 8.87 11.80
C ILE A 240 9.64 8.22 13.05
N GLU A 241 9.37 6.92 12.99
CA GLU A 241 8.89 6.15 14.12
C GLU A 241 9.80 4.95 14.41
N PHE A 242 10.03 4.70 15.69
CA PHE A 242 10.71 3.51 16.19
C PHE A 242 9.72 2.68 16.99
N HIS A 243 9.56 1.42 16.62
CA HIS A 243 8.56 0.52 17.19
C HIS A 243 9.26 -0.65 17.88
N TRP A 244 8.82 -0.95 19.10
CA TRP A 244 9.17 -2.17 19.82
C TRP A 244 7.90 -3.00 20.03
N TYR A 245 7.73 -4.03 19.22
CA TYR A 245 6.50 -4.83 19.17
C TYR A 245 6.44 -5.82 20.34
N SER A 246 5.26 -5.91 20.96
CA SER A 246 4.93 -6.94 21.95
C SER A 246 4.31 -8.15 21.25
N ALA A 247 4.54 -9.35 21.77
CA ALA A 247 3.91 -10.59 21.32
C ALA A 247 4.14 -10.91 19.83
N GLU A 248 5.35 -10.68 19.32
CA GLU A 248 5.79 -11.26 18.04
C GLU A 248 5.68 -12.79 18.16
N GLU A 249 6.15 -13.32 19.29
CA GLU A 249 6.26 -14.75 19.53
C GLU A 249 4.90 -15.44 19.67
N GLY A 250 3.83 -14.66 19.85
CA GLY A 250 2.45 -15.12 19.85
C GLY A 250 1.83 -15.27 18.45
N GLY A 251 2.56 -14.90 17.39
CA GLY A 251 2.11 -14.81 16.01
C GLY A 251 1.90 -13.36 15.54
N MET A 252 2.89 -12.48 15.77
CA MET A 252 2.90 -11.07 15.37
C MET A 252 1.68 -10.26 15.89
N LEU A 253 1.23 -10.53 17.12
CA LEU A 253 -0.01 -9.95 17.64
C LEU A 253 0.09 -8.42 17.81
N GLY A 254 1.22 -7.93 18.33
CA GLY A 254 1.39 -6.50 18.60
C GLY A 254 1.58 -5.66 17.34
N SER A 255 2.39 -6.12 16.38
CA SER A 255 2.57 -5.41 15.11
C SER A 255 1.28 -5.43 14.27
N GLN A 256 0.53 -6.53 14.27
CA GLN A 256 -0.78 -6.58 13.62
C GLN A 256 -1.75 -5.55 14.18
N ALA A 257 -1.88 -5.46 15.50
CA ALA A 257 -2.79 -4.49 16.13
C ALA A 257 -2.43 -3.04 15.74
N ILE A 258 -1.13 -2.71 15.68
CA ILE A 258 -0.64 -1.39 15.27
C ILE A 258 -0.95 -1.13 13.79
N PHE A 259 -0.56 -2.02 12.88
CA PHE A 259 -0.75 -1.79 11.45
C PHE A 259 -2.23 -1.86 11.03
N SER A 260 -3.04 -2.66 11.73
CA SER A 260 -4.50 -2.67 11.62
C SER A 260 -5.09 -1.31 12.00
N GLN A 261 -4.65 -0.73 13.12
CA GLN A 261 -5.05 0.62 13.52
C GLN A 261 -4.55 1.69 12.55
N TYR A 262 -3.31 1.59 12.08
CA TYR A 262 -2.73 2.54 11.12
C TYR A 262 -3.49 2.55 9.80
N LYS A 263 -3.93 1.37 9.35
CA LYS A 263 -4.78 1.24 8.17
C LYS A 263 -6.12 1.93 8.37
N ARG A 264 -6.78 1.73 9.53
CA ARG A 264 -8.04 2.42 9.89
C ARG A 264 -7.86 3.94 9.95
N ASP A 265 -6.74 4.38 10.51
CA ASP A 265 -6.40 5.79 10.66
C ASP A 265 -5.84 6.42 9.38
N LYS A 266 -5.74 5.64 8.29
CA LYS A 266 -5.19 6.05 6.99
C LYS A 266 -3.78 6.66 7.11
N ARG A 267 -2.93 6.08 7.97
CA ARG A 267 -1.52 6.49 8.10
C ARG A 267 -0.78 6.24 6.79
N ASP A 268 0.04 7.20 6.37
CA ASP A 268 0.83 7.14 5.14
C ASP A 268 2.24 6.60 5.43
N ILE A 269 2.38 5.27 5.55
CA ILE A 269 3.67 4.63 5.82
C ILE A 269 4.39 4.39 4.48
N LYS A 270 5.60 4.94 4.37
CA LYS A 270 6.43 4.84 3.15
C LYS A 270 7.45 3.72 3.22
N ALA A 271 7.88 3.34 4.43
CA ALA A 271 8.79 2.24 4.63
C ALA A 271 8.61 1.69 6.06
N MET A 272 8.66 0.38 6.20
CA MET A 272 8.83 -0.31 7.47
C MET A 272 10.06 -1.22 7.34
N LEU A 273 11.08 -0.99 8.16
CA LEU A 273 12.26 -1.85 8.21
C LEU A 273 12.27 -2.61 9.53
N GLN A 274 12.11 -3.93 9.46
CA GLN A 274 12.26 -4.82 10.60
C GLN A 274 13.73 -5.20 10.80
N GLN A 275 14.16 -5.15 12.06
CA GLN A 275 15.40 -5.75 12.55
C GLN A 275 15.01 -6.89 13.49
N ASP A 276 15.48 -8.08 13.19
CA ASP A 276 15.19 -9.28 13.98
C ASP A 276 16.39 -10.21 13.88
N MET A 277 17.04 -10.42 15.02
CA MET A 277 18.37 -11.03 15.16
C MET A 277 19.43 -10.25 14.37
N THR A 278 20.26 -9.51 15.09
CA THR A 278 21.29 -8.61 14.52
C THR A 278 22.68 -8.91 15.05
N GLY A 279 22.86 -10.01 15.80
CA GLY A 279 24.03 -10.20 16.65
C GLY A 279 24.93 -11.38 16.29
N TYR A 280 24.42 -12.48 15.73
CA TYR A 280 25.19 -13.71 15.60
C TYR A 280 25.77 -13.94 14.20
N THR A 281 27.10 -13.88 14.11
CA THR A 281 27.85 -14.06 12.86
C THR A 281 28.59 -15.40 12.76
N GLN A 282 28.81 -16.09 13.89
CA GLN A 282 29.69 -17.25 13.96
C GLN A 282 29.23 -18.41 13.08
N GLY A 283 27.91 -18.62 12.92
CA GLY A 283 27.39 -19.67 12.04
C GLY A 283 27.78 -19.47 10.57
N ALA A 284 27.74 -18.22 10.09
CA ALA A 284 28.17 -17.88 8.74
C ALA A 284 29.69 -18.05 8.56
N LEU A 285 30.47 -17.62 9.56
CA LEU A 285 31.94 -17.77 9.56
C LEU A 285 32.36 -19.25 9.56
N ASP A 286 31.68 -20.09 10.35
CA ASP A 286 31.91 -21.54 10.41
C ASP A 286 31.56 -22.23 9.08
N ALA A 287 30.57 -21.70 8.35
CA ALA A 287 30.20 -22.12 7.00
C ALA A 287 31.14 -21.59 5.91
N GLY A 288 32.21 -20.86 6.27
CA GLY A 288 33.18 -20.29 5.33
C GLY A 288 32.65 -19.09 4.54
N ARG A 289 31.58 -18.45 5.01
CA ARG A 289 31.04 -17.21 4.43
C ARG A 289 31.76 -15.98 5.00
N GLN A 290 31.67 -14.87 4.29
CA GLN A 290 32.08 -13.57 4.82
C GLN A 290 30.98 -12.99 5.69
N GLU A 291 31.36 -12.17 6.66
CA GLU A 291 30.41 -11.38 7.44
C GLU A 291 29.64 -10.42 6.52
N ALA A 292 28.32 -10.47 6.60
CA ALA A 292 27.41 -9.68 5.78
C ALA A 292 26.04 -9.58 6.46
N ILE A 293 25.30 -8.51 6.19
CA ILE A 293 23.92 -8.36 6.63
C ILE A 293 23.01 -9.25 5.78
N GLY A 294 22.19 -10.09 6.39
CA GLY A 294 21.14 -10.84 5.71
C GLY A 294 19.97 -9.94 5.33
N ILE A 295 19.60 -9.87 4.05
CA ILE A 295 18.45 -9.11 3.55
C ILE A 295 17.41 -10.09 2.99
N MET A 296 16.19 -10.05 3.54
CA MET A 296 15.10 -10.91 3.08
C MET A 296 14.64 -10.49 1.68
N VAL A 297 14.32 -11.46 0.83
CA VAL A 297 13.83 -11.23 -0.55
C VAL A 297 12.48 -11.91 -0.83
N ASP A 298 11.86 -12.53 0.16
CA ASP A 298 10.50 -13.08 0.11
C ASP A 298 9.57 -12.35 1.09
N TYR A 299 8.30 -12.17 0.69
CA TYR A 299 7.26 -11.48 1.49
C TYR A 299 7.59 -10.03 1.92
N VAL A 300 8.46 -9.36 1.16
CA VAL A 300 8.91 -7.97 1.34
C VAL A 300 8.57 -7.11 0.12
N ASP A 301 8.68 -5.79 0.28
CA ASP A 301 8.60 -4.82 -0.82
C ASP A 301 9.91 -4.80 -1.63
N GLU A 302 9.84 -5.04 -2.94
CA GLU A 302 11.01 -5.10 -3.81
C GLU A 302 11.76 -3.76 -3.86
N GLY A 303 11.04 -2.64 -3.92
CA GLY A 303 11.62 -1.30 -3.97
C GLY A 303 12.39 -0.97 -2.70
N LEU A 304 11.79 -1.18 -1.53
CA LEU A 304 12.43 -0.94 -0.24
C LEU A 304 13.61 -1.88 -0.02
N THR A 305 13.47 -3.14 -0.44
CA THR A 305 14.52 -4.15 -0.32
C THR A 305 15.73 -3.78 -1.17
N GLN A 306 15.51 -3.28 -2.40
CA GLN A 306 16.61 -2.77 -3.22
C GLN A 306 17.26 -1.53 -2.58
N PHE A 307 16.46 -0.60 -2.08
CA PHE A 307 16.97 0.56 -1.36
C PHE A 307 17.82 0.17 -0.15
N LEU A 308 17.40 -0.85 0.61
CA LEU A 308 18.16 -1.37 1.74
C LEU A 308 19.52 -1.95 1.31
N LYS A 309 19.56 -2.70 0.21
CA LYS A 309 20.82 -3.21 -0.39
C LYS A 309 21.77 -2.08 -0.76
N ASP A 310 21.24 -1.03 -1.37
CA ASP A 310 22.01 0.15 -1.77
C ASP A 310 22.54 0.90 -0.53
N VAL A 311 21.71 1.03 0.52
CA VAL A 311 22.10 1.61 1.82
C VAL A 311 23.22 0.80 2.46
N THR A 312 23.10 -0.53 2.53
CA THR A 312 24.15 -1.39 3.10
C THR A 312 25.45 -1.26 2.32
N THR A 313 25.39 -1.26 1.00
CA THR A 313 26.58 -1.17 0.13
C THR A 313 27.33 0.16 0.30
N GLU A 314 26.59 1.27 0.44
CA GLU A 314 27.21 2.60 0.53
C GLU A 314 27.70 2.94 1.94
N TYR A 315 27.03 2.45 2.98
CA TYR A 315 27.17 2.99 4.33
C TYR A 315 27.61 2.01 5.41
N CYS A 316 27.55 0.71 5.16
CA CYS A 316 28.04 -0.30 6.09
C CYS A 316 29.49 -0.68 5.73
N GLY A 317 30.28 -1.05 6.73
CA GLY A 317 31.63 -1.59 6.56
C GLY A 317 31.65 -3.02 5.99
N ILE A 318 30.49 -3.69 6.01
CA ILE A 318 30.26 -5.04 5.49
C ILE A 318 29.21 -5.03 4.38
N GLY A 319 29.26 -6.04 3.50
CA GLY A 319 28.27 -6.22 2.44
C GLY A 319 26.95 -6.78 2.94
N TYR A 320 26.07 -7.13 2.00
CA TYR A 320 24.84 -7.87 2.27
C TYR A 320 24.83 -9.22 1.56
N ILE A 321 23.95 -10.10 2.02
CA ILE A 321 23.59 -11.35 1.34
C ILE A 321 22.07 -11.48 1.28
N GLU A 322 21.56 -11.99 0.17
CA GLU A 322 20.13 -12.24 0.02
C GLU A 322 19.74 -13.56 0.69
N THR A 323 18.66 -13.55 1.46
CA THR A 323 18.17 -14.72 2.18
C THR A 323 16.65 -14.79 2.15
N ARG A 324 16.08 -15.91 2.59
CA ARG A 324 14.65 -16.17 2.63
C ARG A 324 14.25 -16.78 3.96
N CYS A 325 13.10 -16.40 4.49
CA CYS A 325 12.60 -16.94 5.77
C CYS A 325 11.17 -17.47 5.72
N GLY A 326 10.49 -17.39 4.57
CA GLY A 326 9.15 -17.92 4.39
C GLY A 326 8.05 -17.00 4.91
N TYR A 327 6.81 -17.47 4.79
CA TYR A 327 5.63 -16.69 5.21
C TYR A 327 5.61 -16.50 6.73
N ALA A 328 5.08 -15.36 7.18
CA ALA A 328 4.86 -15.09 8.60
C ALA A 328 6.16 -15.16 9.44
N CYS A 329 7.26 -14.68 8.84
CA CYS A 329 8.59 -14.80 9.41
C CYS A 329 8.86 -13.86 10.59
N SER A 330 8.40 -12.61 10.52
CA SER A 330 8.54 -11.60 11.58
C SER A 330 7.57 -10.42 11.31
N ASP A 331 7.61 -9.37 12.13
CA ASP A 331 6.65 -8.25 12.15
C ASP A 331 6.52 -7.46 10.83
N HIS A 332 7.52 -7.51 9.94
CA HIS A 332 7.41 -6.94 8.59
C HIS A 332 6.21 -7.52 7.83
N THR A 333 5.86 -8.78 8.10
CA THR A 333 4.69 -9.45 7.52
C THR A 333 3.42 -8.69 7.85
N SER A 334 3.27 -8.19 9.08
CA SER A 334 2.13 -7.38 9.51
C SER A 334 2.00 -6.11 8.67
N ALA A 335 3.09 -5.38 8.46
CA ALA A 335 3.09 -4.18 7.62
C ALA A 335 2.69 -4.49 6.16
N SER A 336 3.33 -5.49 5.54
CA SER A 336 3.02 -5.97 4.18
C SER A 336 1.54 -6.34 4.03
N LYS A 337 1.00 -7.04 5.04
CA LYS A 337 -0.38 -7.53 5.09
C LYS A 337 -1.44 -6.41 5.10
N TYR A 338 -1.11 -5.24 5.67
CA TYR A 338 -1.97 -4.04 5.62
C TYR A 338 -1.68 -3.12 4.41
N GLY A 339 -0.82 -3.57 3.50
CA GLY A 339 -0.47 -2.86 2.26
C GLY A 339 0.56 -1.76 2.45
N TYR A 340 1.41 -1.88 3.47
CA TYR A 340 2.53 -0.97 3.68
C TYR A 340 3.84 -1.60 3.16
N PRO A 341 4.74 -0.81 2.53
CA PRO A 341 6.02 -1.33 2.08
C PRO A 341 6.89 -1.74 3.26
N ALA A 342 7.35 -2.99 3.28
CA ALA A 342 8.13 -3.52 4.38
C ALA A 342 9.34 -4.33 3.89
N ALA A 343 10.48 -4.19 4.58
CA ALA A 343 11.70 -4.96 4.35
C ALA A 343 12.23 -5.46 5.69
N MET A 344 13.09 -6.47 5.65
CA MET A 344 13.68 -7.08 6.84
C MET A 344 15.16 -7.32 6.64
N ALA A 345 15.94 -6.94 7.65
CA ALA A 345 17.33 -7.31 7.79
C ALA A 345 17.50 -8.26 8.98
N THR A 346 18.45 -9.17 8.87
CA THR A 346 18.85 -10.11 9.91
C THR A 346 20.37 -10.31 9.86
N GLU A 347 20.93 -11.02 10.82
CA GLU A 347 22.36 -11.21 11.04
C GLU A 347 23.11 -11.98 9.94
N SER A 348 22.43 -12.87 9.20
CA SER A 348 23.05 -13.72 8.17
C SER A 348 22.03 -14.47 7.30
N GLU A 349 22.49 -15.41 6.46
CA GLU A 349 21.59 -16.36 5.79
C GLU A 349 20.84 -17.23 6.81
N MET A 350 19.55 -17.50 6.60
CA MET A 350 18.72 -18.24 7.57
C MET A 350 19.24 -19.65 7.89
N GLU A 351 19.95 -20.29 6.96
CA GLU A 351 20.61 -21.57 7.22
C GLU A 351 21.70 -21.47 8.30
N ASN A 352 22.36 -20.32 8.41
CA ASN A 352 23.52 -20.05 9.27
C ASN A 352 23.17 -19.21 10.51
N SER A 353 21.92 -18.79 10.67
CA SER A 353 21.42 -18.06 11.84
C SER A 353 21.59 -18.84 13.14
N ASN A 354 21.52 -18.13 14.26
CA ASN A 354 21.65 -18.69 15.60
C ASN A 354 20.63 -19.82 15.88
N LYS A 355 21.14 -21.05 16.08
CA LYS A 355 20.29 -22.23 16.35
C LYS A 355 19.88 -22.38 17.83
N ARG A 356 20.19 -21.38 18.66
CA ARG A 356 19.90 -21.37 20.10
C ARG A 356 18.70 -20.50 20.46
N ILE A 357 18.10 -19.83 19.49
CA ILE A 357 16.89 -19.01 19.66
C ILE A 357 15.78 -19.80 20.35
N HIS A 358 14.92 -19.09 21.06
CA HIS A 358 13.86 -19.63 21.89
C HIS A 358 14.31 -20.63 22.98
N THR A 359 15.56 -20.57 23.44
CA THR A 359 16.08 -21.41 24.52
C THR A 359 16.74 -20.57 25.63
N THR A 360 17.11 -21.24 26.73
CA THR A 360 17.92 -20.63 27.78
C THR A 360 19.34 -20.27 27.34
N ASP A 361 19.82 -20.84 26.22
CA ASP A 361 21.18 -20.62 25.73
C ASP A 361 21.27 -19.53 24.65
N ASP A 362 20.16 -18.89 24.29
CA ASP A 362 20.23 -17.64 23.53
C ASP A 362 20.83 -16.54 24.41
N SER A 363 22.14 -16.33 24.28
CA SER A 363 22.97 -15.63 25.26
C SER A 363 23.89 -14.61 24.61
N ILE A 364 24.04 -13.46 25.26
CA ILE A 364 24.84 -12.31 24.82
C ILE A 364 26.29 -12.67 24.44
N ARG A 365 26.85 -13.73 25.03
CA ARG A 365 28.24 -14.18 24.81
C ARG A 365 28.52 -14.64 23.37
N TYR A 366 27.48 -14.90 22.58
CA TYR A 366 27.61 -15.34 21.19
C TYR A 366 27.52 -14.20 20.18
N LEU A 367 27.22 -12.98 20.63
CA LEU A 367 26.90 -11.87 19.74
C LEU A 367 28.11 -10.97 19.46
N SER A 368 28.14 -10.40 18.26
CA SER A 368 29.11 -9.42 17.81
C SER A 368 28.48 -8.02 17.85
N PHE A 369 28.89 -7.19 18.82
CA PHE A 369 28.46 -5.79 18.88
C PHE A 369 29.01 -4.95 17.73
N ASP A 370 30.10 -5.39 17.07
CA ASP A 370 30.57 -4.78 15.83
C ASP A 370 29.56 -5.01 14.71
N HIS A 371 29.03 -6.24 14.60
CA HIS A 371 28.00 -6.56 13.61
C HIS A 371 26.71 -5.79 13.85
N MET A 372 26.24 -5.74 15.11
CA MET A 372 25.03 -4.98 15.46
C MET A 372 25.18 -3.47 15.16
N LEU A 373 26.40 -2.92 15.24
CA LEU A 373 26.66 -1.52 14.90
C LEU A 373 26.51 -1.24 13.40
N GLU A 374 26.80 -2.21 12.54
CA GLU A 374 26.59 -2.12 11.10
C GLU A 374 25.09 -2.03 10.77
N HIS A 375 24.26 -2.84 11.43
CA HIS A 375 22.79 -2.74 11.36
C HIS A 375 22.30 -1.35 11.78
N ALA A 376 22.73 -0.86 12.95
CA ALA A 376 22.35 0.48 13.42
C ALA A 376 22.75 1.58 12.43
N SER A 377 23.91 1.43 11.77
CA SER A 377 24.39 2.39 10.77
C SER A 377 23.53 2.45 9.52
N GLY A 378 23.10 1.29 9.00
CA GLY A 378 22.14 1.22 7.89
C GLY A 378 20.79 1.85 8.24
N MET A 379 20.30 1.64 9.47
CA MET A 379 19.01 2.19 9.92
C MET A 379 18.98 3.71 10.01
N VAL A 380 20.05 4.35 10.50
CA VAL A 380 20.10 5.83 10.58
C VAL A 380 19.94 6.44 9.18
N HIS A 381 20.46 5.79 8.13
CA HIS A 381 20.25 6.25 6.76
C HIS A 381 18.81 6.05 6.29
N THR A 382 18.27 4.84 6.46
CA THR A 382 16.87 4.53 6.10
C THR A 382 15.89 5.51 6.74
N ALA A 383 16.11 5.90 8.00
CA ALA A 383 15.31 6.90 8.71
C ALA A 383 15.33 8.30 8.06
N THR A 384 16.43 8.67 7.40
CA THR A 384 16.61 9.99 6.74
C THR A 384 16.25 10.01 5.26
N MET A 385 15.73 8.89 4.74
CA MET A 385 15.30 8.78 3.35
C MET A 385 14.22 9.83 3.02
N GLU A 386 14.35 10.47 1.86
CA GLU A 386 13.30 11.30 1.28
C GLU A 386 12.56 10.49 0.21
N SER A 387 11.24 10.33 0.37
CA SER A 387 10.43 9.78 -0.72
C SER A 387 10.23 10.89 -1.76
N THR A 388 10.69 10.67 -2.98
CA THR A 388 10.37 11.58 -4.09
C THR A 388 8.90 11.43 -4.45
N ASP A 389 8.25 12.49 -4.96
CA ASP A 389 6.95 12.35 -5.61
C ASP A 389 7.19 11.80 -7.02
N PRO A 390 7.06 10.47 -7.22
CA PRO A 390 7.27 9.90 -8.53
C PRO A 390 6.24 10.48 -9.50
N TYR A 391 6.65 10.64 -10.75
CA TYR A 391 5.77 11.10 -11.83
C TYR A 391 5.22 12.52 -11.69
N ALA A 392 5.79 13.39 -10.85
CA ALA A 392 5.27 14.75 -10.69
C ALA A 392 5.31 15.58 -11.99
N LYS A 393 6.40 15.47 -12.76
CA LYS A 393 6.55 16.14 -14.06
C LYS A 393 5.58 15.55 -15.08
N GLU A 394 5.50 14.23 -15.14
CA GLU A 394 4.61 13.44 -15.98
C GLU A 394 3.16 13.83 -15.75
N LEU A 395 2.74 13.87 -14.48
CA LEU A 395 1.39 14.28 -14.10
C LEU A 395 1.13 15.73 -14.50
N GLN A 396 2.07 16.65 -14.26
CA GLN A 396 1.89 18.06 -14.63
C GLN A 396 1.67 18.23 -16.13
N ILE A 397 2.54 17.65 -16.95
CA ILE A 397 2.44 17.74 -18.42
C ILE A 397 1.18 17.01 -18.91
N ALA A 398 0.86 15.84 -18.36
CA ALA A 398 -0.34 15.08 -18.70
C ALA A 398 -1.63 15.86 -18.36
N CYS A 399 -1.72 16.46 -17.17
CA CYS A 399 -2.85 17.28 -16.77
C CYS A 399 -3.04 18.49 -17.68
N LEU A 400 -1.95 19.20 -18.00
CA LEU A 400 -1.99 20.36 -18.88
C LEU A 400 -2.37 19.99 -20.32
N THR A 401 -1.80 18.92 -20.87
CA THR A 401 -2.10 18.50 -22.24
C THR A 401 -3.53 17.98 -22.40
N VAL A 402 -4.05 17.23 -21.43
CA VAL A 402 -5.46 16.79 -21.42
C VAL A 402 -6.41 17.98 -21.29
N GLN A 403 -6.07 19.02 -20.51
CA GLN A 403 -6.86 20.25 -20.45
C GLN A 403 -6.86 20.98 -21.80
N ARG A 404 -5.71 21.05 -22.48
CA ARG A 404 -5.60 21.65 -23.83
C ARG A 404 -6.40 20.86 -24.86
N ALA A 405 -6.36 19.54 -24.82
CA ALA A 405 -7.18 18.67 -25.67
C ALA A 405 -8.68 18.82 -25.36
N THR A 406 -9.07 18.97 -24.10
CA THR A 406 -10.47 19.26 -23.72
C THR A 406 -10.96 20.60 -24.28
N LEU A 407 -10.11 21.64 -24.23
CA LEU A 407 -10.44 22.92 -24.85
C LEU A 407 -10.68 22.76 -26.36
N LEU A 408 -9.86 21.95 -27.02
CA LEU A 408 -9.99 21.64 -28.45
C LEU A 408 -11.34 20.97 -28.75
N THR A 409 -11.69 19.91 -28.02
CA THR A 409 -12.92 19.15 -28.24
C THR A 409 -14.17 19.99 -27.96
N LYS A 410 -14.17 20.84 -26.92
CA LYS A 410 -15.28 21.77 -26.64
C LYS A 410 -15.47 22.83 -27.73
N LYS A 411 -14.37 23.42 -28.25
CA LYS A 411 -14.45 24.36 -29.38
C LYS A 411 -15.12 23.74 -30.60
N LEU A 412 -14.78 22.48 -30.89
CA LEU A 412 -15.37 21.78 -32.03
C LEU A 412 -16.86 21.46 -31.80
N LEU A 413 -17.22 21.00 -30.60
CA LEU A 413 -18.62 20.74 -30.26
C LEU A 413 -19.48 22.00 -30.38
N GLU A 414 -18.97 23.15 -29.94
CA GLU A 414 -19.65 24.44 -30.15
C GLU A 414 -19.83 24.78 -31.64
N ALA A 415 -18.84 24.47 -32.49
CA ALA A 415 -18.92 24.72 -33.92
C ALA A 415 -19.99 23.82 -34.59
N VAL A 416 -20.10 22.56 -34.15
CA VAL A 416 -21.16 21.62 -34.55
C VAL A 416 -22.53 22.16 -34.15
N ASP A 417 -22.69 22.62 -32.90
CA ASP A 417 -23.96 23.17 -32.41
C ASP A 417 -24.39 24.46 -33.12
N LYS A 418 -23.43 25.27 -33.58
CA LYS A 418 -23.69 26.47 -34.42
C LYS A 418 -24.03 26.12 -35.87
N GLY A 419 -24.08 24.84 -36.24
CA GLY A 419 -24.46 24.37 -37.57
C GLY A 419 -23.33 24.43 -38.61
N SER A 420 -22.07 24.53 -38.17
CA SER A 420 -20.90 24.51 -39.06
C SER A 420 -20.63 23.12 -39.65
N PHE A 421 -21.22 22.09 -39.05
CA PHE A 421 -21.14 20.69 -39.47
C PHE A 421 -22.52 20.03 -39.34
N ASP A 422 -22.81 19.03 -40.18
CA ASP A 422 -24.02 18.21 -40.05
C ASP A 422 -23.87 17.23 -38.88
N LYS A 423 -24.88 17.10 -38.02
CA LYS A 423 -24.88 16.14 -36.90
C LYS A 423 -24.97 14.68 -37.35
N ASN A 424 -25.31 14.43 -38.61
CA ASN A 424 -25.28 13.10 -39.22
C ASN A 424 -23.93 12.78 -39.90
N ASP A 425 -23.00 13.74 -39.93
CA ASP A 425 -21.66 13.59 -40.47
C ASP A 425 -20.69 13.20 -39.34
N ALA A 426 -19.90 12.15 -39.52
CA ALA A 426 -18.90 11.69 -38.55
C ALA A 426 -17.61 12.55 -38.58
N THR A 427 -17.46 13.40 -39.60
CA THR A 427 -16.29 14.28 -39.80
C THR A 427 -15.87 15.07 -38.55
N PRO A 428 -16.78 15.65 -37.73
CA PRO A 428 -16.38 16.38 -36.54
C PRO A 428 -15.67 15.51 -35.50
N VAL A 429 -16.13 14.27 -35.26
CA VAL A 429 -15.44 13.40 -34.30
C VAL A 429 -14.05 13.05 -34.80
N THR A 430 -13.94 12.67 -36.07
CA THR A 430 -12.67 12.38 -36.72
C THR A 430 -11.67 13.55 -36.62
N ILE A 431 -12.13 14.80 -36.78
CA ILE A 431 -11.28 15.98 -36.58
C ILE A 431 -10.83 16.11 -35.12
N ALA A 432 -11.73 15.92 -34.15
CA ALA A 432 -11.40 15.96 -32.72
C ALA A 432 -10.37 14.89 -32.35
N ASP A 433 -10.58 13.65 -32.78
CA ASP A 433 -9.71 12.51 -32.48
C ASP A 433 -8.27 12.76 -32.96
N PHE A 434 -8.10 13.10 -34.24
CA PHE A 434 -6.79 13.38 -34.81
C PHE A 434 -6.11 14.58 -34.15
N ALA A 435 -6.85 15.67 -33.94
CA ALA A 435 -6.29 16.89 -33.40
C ALA A 435 -5.89 16.76 -31.92
N ALA A 436 -6.70 16.07 -31.11
CA ALA A 436 -6.38 15.77 -29.72
C ALA A 436 -5.20 14.81 -29.61
N GLN A 437 -5.18 13.71 -30.38
CA GLN A 437 -4.05 12.78 -30.40
C GLN A 437 -2.74 13.49 -30.78
N ALA A 438 -2.75 14.34 -31.82
CA ALA A 438 -1.58 15.10 -32.22
C ALA A 438 -1.06 16.04 -31.12
N LEU A 439 -1.94 16.81 -30.46
CA LEU A 439 -1.53 17.74 -29.40
C LEU A 439 -1.03 17.03 -28.13
N ILE A 440 -1.64 15.89 -27.80
CA ILE A 440 -1.23 15.09 -26.65
C ILE A 440 0.15 14.48 -26.89
N ILE A 441 0.33 13.78 -28.01
CA ILE A 441 1.60 13.13 -28.35
C ILE A 441 2.70 14.19 -28.52
N ALA A 442 2.43 15.32 -29.18
CA ALA A 442 3.40 16.42 -29.33
C ALA A 442 3.98 16.87 -27.98
N ALA A 443 3.11 17.16 -27.00
CA ALA A 443 3.55 17.66 -25.70
C ALA A 443 4.32 16.60 -24.90
N ILE A 444 3.82 15.37 -24.90
CA ILE A 444 4.41 14.29 -24.11
C ILE A 444 5.74 13.83 -24.73
N HIS A 445 5.79 13.59 -26.04
CA HIS A 445 7.01 13.18 -26.73
C HIS A 445 8.11 14.24 -26.63
N HIS A 446 7.76 15.53 -26.65
CA HIS A 446 8.75 16.59 -26.40
C HIS A 446 9.31 16.56 -24.97
N ALA A 447 8.46 16.27 -23.98
CA ALA A 447 8.88 16.19 -22.57
C ALA A 447 9.61 14.89 -22.21
N PHE A 448 9.30 13.81 -22.94
CA PHE A 448 9.78 12.43 -22.76
C PHE A 448 10.06 11.76 -24.13
N PRO A 449 11.19 12.09 -24.78
CA PRO A 449 11.48 11.65 -26.16
C PRO A 449 11.68 10.14 -26.35
N ASP A 450 12.00 9.43 -25.28
CA ASP A 450 12.27 7.98 -25.32
C ASP A 450 11.03 7.13 -25.02
N ASP A 451 9.90 7.74 -24.65
CA ASP A 451 8.67 7.03 -24.31
C ASP A 451 7.91 6.60 -25.59
N GLU A 452 7.26 5.44 -25.53
CA GLU A 452 6.39 4.92 -26.60
C GLU A 452 4.95 5.47 -26.50
N PHE A 453 4.16 5.35 -27.55
CA PHE A 453 2.77 5.83 -27.60
C PHE A 453 1.80 4.78 -28.14
N VAL A 454 0.64 4.65 -27.51
CA VAL A 454 -0.44 3.76 -27.94
C VAL A 454 -1.73 4.57 -28.01
N GLY A 455 -2.10 5.01 -29.21
CA GLY A 455 -3.35 5.71 -29.51
C GLY A 455 -4.20 4.94 -30.52
N GLU A 456 -5.48 5.28 -30.60
CA GLU A 456 -6.44 4.65 -31.53
C GLU A 456 -6.19 5.05 -32.99
N GLU A 457 -5.83 6.31 -33.21
CA GLU A 457 -5.90 6.93 -34.53
C GLU A 457 -4.65 6.74 -35.39
N SER A 458 -4.84 6.69 -36.71
CA SER A 458 -3.78 6.69 -37.73
C SER A 458 -4.01 7.80 -38.76
N SER A 459 -2.94 8.36 -39.32
CA SER A 459 -3.06 9.54 -40.18
C SER A 459 -3.53 9.23 -41.62
N ASP A 460 -3.79 7.97 -41.97
CA ASP A 460 -4.16 7.53 -43.32
C ASP A 460 -5.33 8.33 -43.92
N ALA A 461 -6.37 8.59 -43.13
CA ALA A 461 -7.52 9.39 -43.56
C ALA A 461 -7.11 10.82 -43.93
N LEU A 462 -6.29 11.47 -43.11
CA LEU A 462 -5.79 12.82 -43.35
C LEU A 462 -4.88 12.91 -44.57
N ARG A 463 -4.05 11.88 -44.80
CA ARG A 463 -3.19 11.81 -45.99
C ARG A 463 -3.99 11.65 -47.28
N SER A 464 -5.19 11.06 -47.21
CA SER A 464 -6.07 10.86 -48.36
C SER A 464 -7.07 12.00 -48.62
N ASP A 465 -7.33 12.86 -47.63
CA ASP A 465 -8.25 13.99 -47.73
C ASP A 465 -7.58 15.32 -47.31
N PRO A 466 -7.09 16.13 -48.28
CA PRO A 466 -6.47 17.42 -48.00
C PRO A 466 -7.39 18.43 -47.28
N ALA A 467 -8.71 18.38 -47.50
CA ALA A 467 -9.63 19.29 -46.85
C ALA A 467 -9.89 18.91 -45.39
N LEU A 468 -9.87 17.61 -45.07
CA LEU A 468 -9.85 17.13 -43.70
C LEU A 468 -8.54 17.53 -43.00
N LEU A 469 -7.40 17.32 -43.65
CA LEU A 469 -6.08 17.73 -43.15
C LEU A 469 -6.01 19.23 -42.81
N ASP A 470 -6.50 20.08 -43.71
CA ASP A 470 -6.51 21.53 -43.51
C ASP A 470 -7.34 21.93 -42.28
N ARG A 471 -8.54 21.35 -42.12
CA ARG A 471 -9.43 21.61 -40.97
C ARG A 471 -8.83 21.12 -39.66
N THR A 472 -8.24 19.93 -39.65
CA THR A 472 -7.55 19.37 -38.47
C THR A 472 -6.36 20.25 -38.08
N TRP A 473 -5.55 20.67 -39.07
CA TRP A 473 -4.40 21.55 -38.82
C TRP A 473 -4.81 22.92 -38.28
N GLU A 474 -5.87 23.53 -38.81
CA GLU A 474 -6.40 24.80 -38.30
C GLU A 474 -6.80 24.68 -36.82
N LEU A 475 -7.46 23.58 -36.44
CA LEU A 475 -7.87 23.34 -35.06
C LEU A 475 -6.67 23.11 -34.11
N VAL A 476 -5.67 22.36 -34.55
CA VAL A 476 -4.41 22.12 -33.81
C VAL A 476 -3.61 23.41 -33.64
N SER A 477 -3.40 24.16 -34.72
CA SER A 477 -2.57 25.36 -34.71
C SER A 477 -3.20 26.53 -33.95
N SER A 478 -4.54 26.60 -33.89
CA SER A 478 -5.27 27.66 -33.18
C SER A 478 -5.59 27.35 -31.71
N THR A 479 -5.28 26.15 -31.21
CA THR A 479 -5.58 25.77 -29.83
C THR A 479 -4.37 25.93 -28.91
N ARG A 480 -4.53 26.80 -27.91
CA ARG A 480 -3.56 27.11 -26.85
C ARG A 480 -4.30 27.32 -25.54
N LEU A 481 -3.61 27.10 -24.42
CA LEU A 481 -4.11 27.54 -23.12
C LEU A 481 -4.02 29.08 -23.03
N SER A 482 -4.91 29.69 -22.26
CA SER A 482 -4.95 31.15 -22.05
C SER A 482 -3.88 31.65 -21.07
N ASP A 483 -3.23 30.74 -20.35
CA ASP A 483 -2.12 31.01 -19.43
C ASP A 483 -0.80 30.70 -20.13
N GLU A 484 0.01 31.73 -20.38
CA GLU A 484 1.24 31.63 -21.18
C GLU A 484 2.30 30.74 -20.52
N GLU A 485 2.43 30.77 -19.18
CA GLU A 485 3.40 29.94 -18.45
C GLU A 485 3.06 28.46 -18.57
N SER A 486 1.78 28.10 -18.40
CA SER A 486 1.30 26.74 -18.57
C SER A 486 1.38 26.27 -20.02
N ASP A 487 1.03 27.11 -20.99
CA ASP A 487 1.08 26.77 -22.41
C ASP A 487 2.52 26.58 -22.90
N ALA A 488 3.47 27.38 -22.39
CA ALA A 488 4.89 27.27 -22.71
C ALA A 488 5.52 25.91 -22.32
N LEU A 489 4.91 25.18 -21.38
CA LEU A 489 5.31 23.82 -21.03
C LEU A 489 4.89 22.78 -22.06
N LEU A 490 3.96 23.12 -22.97
CA LEU A 490 3.34 22.18 -23.89
C LEU A 490 3.78 22.44 -25.33
N TYR A 491 4.62 21.55 -25.86
CA TYR A 491 4.95 21.58 -27.28
C TYR A 491 3.71 21.37 -28.17
N ALA A 492 3.70 22.02 -29.33
CA ALA A 492 2.67 21.86 -30.37
C ALA A 492 3.38 21.66 -31.72
N PRO A 493 2.83 20.82 -32.61
CA PRO A 493 3.45 20.57 -33.91
C PRO A 493 3.59 21.86 -34.71
N SER A 494 4.69 21.97 -35.42
CA SER A 494 5.09 23.13 -36.21
C SER A 494 4.65 23.06 -37.68
N SER A 495 4.28 21.87 -38.16
CA SER A 495 3.83 21.63 -39.53
C SER A 495 2.76 20.53 -39.62
N LYS A 496 2.08 20.45 -40.77
CA LYS A 496 1.12 19.38 -41.06
C LYS A 496 1.80 18.02 -41.11
N GLU A 497 2.99 17.94 -41.71
CA GLU A 497 3.78 16.73 -41.81
C GLU A 497 4.14 16.20 -40.42
N GLU A 498 4.63 17.06 -39.53
CA GLU A 498 4.92 16.69 -38.15
C GLU A 498 3.65 16.23 -37.40
N MET A 499 2.52 16.92 -37.60
CA MET A 499 1.24 16.51 -37.03
C MET A 499 0.84 15.07 -37.46
N LEU A 500 0.99 14.75 -38.75
CA LEU A 500 0.69 13.40 -39.27
C LEU A 500 1.62 12.35 -38.66
N ASP A 501 2.92 12.63 -38.56
CA ASP A 501 3.91 11.71 -38.01
C ASP A 501 3.66 11.45 -36.51
N LEU A 502 3.28 12.49 -35.75
CA LEU A 502 2.91 12.34 -34.33
C LEU A 502 1.65 11.48 -34.15
N ILE A 503 0.64 11.61 -35.02
CA ILE A 503 -0.53 10.74 -34.99
C ILE A 503 -0.09 9.29 -35.22
N ASP A 504 0.78 9.05 -36.21
CA ASP A 504 1.24 7.71 -36.57
C ASP A 504 2.10 7.05 -35.48
N LEU A 505 2.81 7.81 -34.63
CA LEU A 505 3.50 7.28 -33.45
C LEU A 505 2.53 6.50 -32.53
N GLY A 506 1.35 7.06 -32.28
CA GLY A 506 0.31 6.40 -31.47
C GLY A 506 -0.27 5.16 -32.15
N ALA A 507 -0.48 5.21 -33.47
CA ALA A 507 -1.00 4.09 -34.24
C ALA A 507 -0.07 2.87 -34.23
N GLN A 508 1.25 3.10 -34.21
CA GLN A 508 2.27 2.09 -34.42
C GLN A 508 2.84 1.51 -33.12
N GLY A 509 2.78 2.24 -32.00
CA GLY A 509 3.39 1.80 -30.75
C GLY A 509 2.60 0.72 -30.02
N ASN A 510 3.27 0.15 -29.00
CA ASN A 510 2.81 -1.03 -28.28
C ASN A 510 3.29 -1.02 -26.82
N CYS A 511 2.48 -1.52 -25.88
CA CYS A 511 2.98 -1.75 -24.52
C CYS A 511 3.75 -3.07 -24.42
N SER A 512 4.79 -3.10 -23.59
CA SER A 512 5.61 -4.29 -23.30
C SER A 512 6.07 -4.31 -21.84
N LYS A 513 6.70 -5.42 -21.42
CA LYS A 513 7.21 -5.60 -20.05
C LYS A 513 8.43 -4.73 -19.71
N GLN A 514 9.04 -4.11 -20.71
CA GLN A 514 10.26 -3.31 -20.60
C GLN A 514 10.08 -1.88 -21.14
N SER A 515 8.89 -1.58 -21.68
CA SER A 515 8.58 -0.27 -22.24
C SER A 515 8.02 0.66 -21.18
N ARG A 516 8.23 1.95 -21.42
CA ARG A 516 7.48 3.03 -20.84
C ARG A 516 6.65 3.67 -21.95
N ALA A 517 5.33 3.56 -21.85
CA ALA A 517 4.41 3.89 -22.92
C ALA A 517 3.24 4.74 -22.44
N TRP A 518 2.89 5.77 -23.20
CA TRP A 518 1.71 6.59 -22.99
C TRP A 518 0.54 6.05 -23.82
N VAL A 519 -0.50 5.60 -23.13
CA VAL A 519 -1.75 5.12 -23.71
C VAL A 519 -2.78 6.24 -23.70
N LEU A 520 -3.44 6.47 -24.83
CA LEU A 520 -4.41 7.55 -24.95
C LEU A 520 -5.63 7.13 -25.78
N ASP A 521 -6.78 7.70 -25.39
CA ASP A 521 -7.99 7.73 -26.19
C ASP A 521 -8.41 9.21 -26.32
N PRO A 522 -8.29 9.81 -27.52
CA PRO A 522 -8.54 11.23 -27.69
C PRO A 522 -10.01 11.62 -27.48
N VAL A 523 -10.97 10.75 -27.83
CA VAL A 523 -12.41 10.93 -27.58
C VAL A 523 -13.07 9.58 -27.25
N ASP A 524 -12.94 9.13 -26.00
CA ASP A 524 -13.70 7.97 -25.50
C ASP A 524 -15.18 8.36 -25.39
N GLY A 525 -15.97 7.77 -26.28
CA GLY A 525 -17.40 8.07 -26.43
C GLY A 525 -17.77 8.82 -27.70
N THR A 526 -17.15 8.50 -28.84
CA THR A 526 -17.46 9.02 -30.18
C THR A 526 -18.97 9.22 -30.46
N ALA A 527 -19.81 8.23 -30.13
CA ALA A 527 -21.25 8.29 -30.41
C ALA A 527 -22.01 9.31 -29.54
N THR A 528 -21.58 9.48 -28.29
CA THR A 528 -22.16 10.42 -27.33
C THR A 528 -21.58 11.82 -27.52
N PHE A 529 -20.34 11.95 -27.98
CA PHE A 529 -19.72 13.23 -28.35
C PHE A 529 -20.55 13.97 -29.41
N ILE A 530 -20.94 13.32 -30.51
CA ILE A 530 -21.75 13.95 -31.59
C ILE A 530 -23.09 14.48 -31.05
N GLN A 531 -23.63 13.81 -30.04
CA GLN A 531 -24.90 14.18 -29.42
C GLN A 531 -24.75 15.27 -28.35
N GLY A 532 -23.52 15.72 -28.06
CA GLY A 532 -23.22 16.64 -26.97
C GLY A 532 -23.46 16.04 -25.58
N GLN A 533 -23.41 14.71 -25.47
CA GLN A 533 -23.56 13.94 -24.24
C GLN A 533 -22.18 13.72 -23.57
N GLN A 534 -22.05 12.71 -22.71
CA GLN A 534 -20.83 12.51 -21.94
C GLN A 534 -19.73 11.86 -22.80
N TYR A 535 -18.49 12.32 -22.65
CA TYR A 535 -17.29 11.74 -23.28
C TYR A 535 -16.07 12.05 -22.43
N ALA A 536 -14.96 11.37 -22.69
CA ALA A 536 -13.69 11.60 -22.00
C ALA A 536 -12.51 11.78 -22.98
N VAL A 537 -11.52 12.54 -22.54
CA VAL A 537 -10.17 12.56 -23.12
C VAL A 537 -9.27 11.81 -22.16
N CYS A 538 -8.67 10.71 -22.60
CA CYS A 538 -7.88 9.82 -21.75
C CYS A 538 -6.40 9.90 -22.07
N LEU A 539 -5.58 9.98 -21.02
CA LEU A 539 -4.14 9.80 -21.09
C LEU A 539 -3.65 9.01 -19.87
N SER A 540 -2.84 7.98 -20.10
CA SER A 540 -2.28 7.14 -19.06
C SER A 540 -0.83 6.77 -19.37
N LEU A 541 0.01 6.73 -18.34
CA LEU A 541 1.36 6.21 -18.43
C LEU A 541 1.39 4.77 -17.92
N VAL A 542 1.90 3.85 -18.74
CA VAL A 542 2.15 2.45 -18.40
C VAL A 542 3.66 2.20 -18.45
N GLU A 543 4.22 1.69 -17.36
CA GLU A 543 5.64 1.35 -17.26
C GLU A 543 5.78 -0.09 -16.78
N ASN A 544 6.53 -0.90 -17.53
CA ASN A 544 6.76 -2.32 -17.24
C ASN A 544 5.47 -3.14 -17.06
N GLY A 545 4.41 -2.80 -17.80
CA GLY A 545 3.11 -3.46 -17.71
C GLY A 545 2.18 -2.95 -16.61
N TYR A 546 2.59 -1.95 -15.83
CA TYR A 546 1.80 -1.39 -14.74
C TYR A 546 1.45 0.08 -15.00
N GLN A 547 0.22 0.46 -14.70
CA GLN A 547 -0.22 1.86 -14.80
C GLN A 547 0.46 2.69 -13.70
N LYS A 548 1.00 3.86 -14.06
CA LYS A 548 1.73 4.76 -13.16
C LYS A 548 1.02 6.10 -12.98
N VAL A 549 0.47 6.63 -14.08
CA VAL A 549 -0.29 7.88 -14.12
C VAL A 549 -1.57 7.65 -14.92
N GLY A 550 -2.68 8.21 -14.47
CA GLY A 550 -3.95 8.24 -15.19
C GLY A 550 -4.55 9.64 -15.10
N VAL A 551 -4.89 10.23 -16.24
CA VAL A 551 -5.52 11.55 -16.34
C VAL A 551 -6.70 11.46 -17.31
N LEU A 552 -7.89 11.69 -16.78
CA LEU A 552 -9.14 11.70 -17.55
C LEU A 552 -9.73 13.11 -17.53
N GLY A 553 -9.75 13.77 -18.68
CA GLY A 553 -10.53 14.98 -18.91
C GLY A 553 -11.98 14.58 -19.20
N CYS A 554 -12.92 15.09 -18.41
CA CYS A 554 -14.36 14.80 -18.56
C CYS A 554 -15.10 16.11 -18.88
N PRO A 555 -15.12 16.55 -20.15
CA PRO A 555 -15.45 17.93 -20.51
C PRO A 555 -16.89 18.32 -20.25
N ASN A 556 -17.78 17.33 -20.27
CA ASN A 556 -19.22 17.50 -20.06
C ASN A 556 -19.66 16.96 -18.67
N MET A 557 -18.72 16.64 -17.78
CA MET A 557 -19.07 16.08 -16.47
C MET A 557 -19.72 17.14 -15.56
N ASN A 558 -20.98 16.86 -15.20
CA ASN A 558 -21.75 17.60 -14.21
C ASN A 558 -21.93 16.74 -12.94
N LEU A 559 -21.63 17.31 -11.77
CA LEU A 559 -21.67 16.63 -10.47
C LEU A 559 -22.83 17.09 -9.56
N GLU A 560 -23.70 17.99 -10.01
CA GLU A 560 -24.76 18.59 -9.18
C GLU A 560 -25.77 17.57 -8.66
N THR A 561 -26.05 16.53 -9.42
CA THR A 561 -26.97 15.44 -9.07
C THR A 561 -26.31 14.35 -8.22
N GLY A 562 -24.99 14.39 -8.04
CA GLY A 562 -24.21 13.33 -7.39
C GLY A 562 -24.08 12.02 -8.19
N ARG A 563 -24.58 12.00 -9.44
CA ARG A 563 -24.55 10.83 -10.33
C ARG A 563 -24.40 11.27 -11.78
N LEU A 564 -23.53 10.58 -12.52
CA LEU A 564 -23.35 10.83 -13.95
C LEU A 564 -24.53 10.29 -14.76
N HIS A 565 -24.91 11.06 -15.77
CA HIS A 565 -25.97 10.70 -16.71
C HIS A 565 -25.66 11.32 -18.08
N GLU A 566 -25.90 10.57 -19.16
CA GLU A 566 -25.57 11.01 -20.53
C GLU A 566 -26.18 12.36 -20.90
N ASN A 567 -27.41 12.61 -20.43
CA ASN A 567 -28.17 13.83 -20.73
C ASN A 567 -27.97 14.99 -19.74
N ILE A 568 -27.30 14.76 -18.60
CA ILE A 568 -27.06 15.79 -17.59
C ILE A 568 -25.59 16.20 -17.70
N VAL A 569 -25.33 17.24 -18.49
CA VAL A 569 -24.00 17.63 -18.93
C VAL A 569 -23.66 19.06 -18.53
N ASP A 570 -22.37 19.33 -18.37
CA ASP A 570 -21.83 20.69 -18.33
C ASP A 570 -21.69 21.23 -19.77
N ARG A 571 -22.64 22.07 -20.18
CA ARG A 571 -22.66 22.63 -21.54
C ARG A 571 -21.72 23.82 -21.68
N ASP A 572 -21.79 24.74 -20.73
CA ASP A 572 -21.13 26.04 -20.81
C ASP A 572 -19.70 26.04 -20.25
N GLY A 573 -19.41 25.10 -19.35
CA GLY A 573 -18.09 24.92 -18.76
C GLY A 573 -17.25 23.85 -19.47
N TYR A 574 -16.16 23.50 -18.82
CA TYR A 574 -15.19 22.50 -19.26
C TYR A 574 -15.23 21.24 -18.38
N GLY A 575 -16.23 21.09 -17.52
CA GLY A 575 -16.34 19.93 -16.64
C GLY A 575 -15.14 19.81 -15.68
N HIS A 576 -14.60 18.60 -15.59
CA HIS A 576 -13.63 18.25 -14.55
C HIS A 576 -12.55 17.31 -15.06
N GLN A 577 -11.37 17.40 -14.46
CA GLN A 577 -10.29 16.45 -14.65
C GLN A 577 -10.21 15.55 -13.42
N VAL A 578 -10.17 14.25 -13.63
CA VAL A 578 -9.94 13.24 -12.60
C VAL A 578 -8.62 12.56 -12.91
N PHE A 579 -7.75 12.43 -11.92
CA PHE A 579 -6.42 11.89 -12.14
C PHE A 579 -5.89 11.13 -10.92
N ALA A 580 -4.92 10.28 -11.16
CA ALA A 580 -4.26 9.45 -10.16
C ALA A 580 -2.79 9.27 -10.51
N VAL A 581 -1.96 9.24 -9.48
CA VAL A 581 -0.62 8.65 -9.54
C VAL A 581 -0.66 7.45 -8.62
N ALA A 582 -0.09 6.35 -9.09
CA ALA A 582 -0.10 5.10 -8.36
C ALA A 582 0.43 5.29 -6.91
N GLY A 583 -0.37 4.85 -5.94
CA GLY A 583 -0.21 4.97 -4.48
C GLY A 583 -0.31 6.36 -3.87
N GLN A 584 -0.76 7.36 -4.62
CA GLN A 584 -0.98 8.72 -4.10
C GLN A 584 -2.46 9.02 -3.85
N GLY A 585 -3.35 8.12 -4.27
CA GLY A 585 -4.79 8.31 -4.33
C GLY A 585 -5.23 8.99 -5.62
N ALA A 586 -6.55 9.09 -5.80
CA ALA A 586 -7.15 9.83 -6.90
C ALA A 586 -7.60 11.23 -6.47
N PHE A 587 -7.59 12.15 -7.42
CA PHE A 587 -7.86 13.56 -7.24
C PHE A 587 -8.79 14.08 -8.33
N ILE A 588 -9.52 15.15 -8.02
CA ILE A 588 -10.40 15.83 -8.95
C ILE A 588 -10.20 17.34 -8.88
N ARG A 589 -10.24 18.00 -10.04
CA ARG A 589 -10.27 19.45 -10.19
C ARG A 589 -11.26 19.87 -11.27
N ARG A 590 -11.75 21.11 -11.20
CA ARG A 590 -12.43 21.73 -12.34
C ARG A 590 -11.41 22.04 -13.43
N MET A 591 -11.80 21.88 -14.70
CA MET A 591 -10.99 22.33 -15.83
C MET A 591 -11.34 23.75 -16.23
N GLY A 592 -10.37 24.43 -16.84
CA GLY A 592 -10.55 25.77 -17.39
C GLY A 592 -9.73 25.94 -18.66
N THR A 593 -9.56 27.19 -19.09
CA THR A 593 -8.82 27.52 -20.32
C THR A 593 -7.35 27.82 -20.09
N GLY A 594 -6.91 28.09 -18.86
CA GLY A 594 -5.57 28.56 -18.51
C GLY A 594 -4.78 27.59 -17.64
N ALA A 595 -4.24 28.06 -16.52
CA ALA A 595 -3.50 27.24 -15.57
C ALA A 595 -4.36 26.15 -14.89
N LEU A 596 -3.72 25.11 -14.36
CA LEU A 596 -4.40 24.07 -13.60
C LEU A 596 -4.98 24.64 -12.30
N LEU A 597 -6.29 24.50 -12.12
CA LEU A 597 -6.96 24.89 -10.88
C LEU A 597 -6.59 23.93 -9.72
N PRO A 598 -6.74 24.35 -8.45
CA PRO A 598 -6.50 23.48 -7.31
C PRO A 598 -7.33 22.20 -7.36
N SER A 599 -6.69 21.07 -7.03
CA SER A 599 -7.34 19.77 -6.92
C SER A 599 -7.71 19.44 -5.48
N ARG A 600 -8.72 18.57 -5.31
CA ARG A 600 -9.02 17.90 -4.04
C ARG A 600 -8.86 16.40 -4.17
N LYS A 601 -8.44 15.74 -3.09
CA LYS A 601 -8.41 14.28 -3.03
C LYS A 601 -9.84 13.73 -3.04
N ILE A 602 -10.06 12.62 -3.72
CA ILE A 602 -11.31 11.87 -3.70
C ILE A 602 -11.22 10.84 -2.57
N GLU A 603 -12.27 10.72 -1.76
CA GLU A 603 -12.29 9.72 -0.69
C GLU A 603 -12.38 8.29 -1.25
N PRO A 604 -11.68 7.32 -0.63
CA PRO A 604 -11.81 5.92 -0.98
C PRO A 604 -13.26 5.43 -0.92
N LYS A 605 -13.60 4.43 -1.75
CA LYS A 605 -14.93 3.85 -1.79
C LYS A 605 -15.27 3.15 -0.48
N ALA A 606 -16.54 3.30 -0.08
CA ALA A 606 -17.08 2.57 1.05
C ALA A 606 -16.98 1.06 0.81
N GLN A 607 -16.68 0.32 1.89
CA GLN A 607 -16.69 -1.13 1.83
C GLN A 607 -18.14 -1.62 1.72
N ILE A 608 -18.34 -2.63 0.88
CA ILE A 608 -19.61 -3.30 0.63
C ILE A 608 -19.50 -4.73 1.12
N THR A 609 -20.42 -5.16 1.98
CA THR A 609 -20.49 -6.54 2.49
C THR A 609 -21.82 -7.23 2.13
N ASP A 610 -22.89 -6.49 1.89
CA ASP A 610 -24.18 -7.03 1.42
C ASP A 610 -24.31 -6.78 -0.10
N PRO A 611 -24.56 -7.81 -0.94
CA PRO A 611 -24.81 -7.62 -2.36
C PRO A 611 -25.97 -6.68 -2.69
N LYS A 612 -26.89 -6.44 -1.76
CA LYS A 612 -27.98 -5.46 -1.94
C LYS A 612 -27.48 -4.02 -2.08
N ASP A 613 -26.29 -3.73 -1.55
CA ASP A 613 -25.66 -2.41 -1.64
C ASP A 613 -24.82 -2.25 -2.92
N ILE A 614 -24.76 -3.30 -3.77
CA ILE A 614 -24.15 -3.20 -5.09
C ILE A 614 -25.01 -2.27 -5.96
N ASP A 615 -24.35 -1.30 -6.59
CA ASP A 615 -24.95 -0.42 -7.56
C ASP A 615 -24.12 -0.43 -8.85
N PHE A 616 -24.67 -1.04 -9.89
CA PHE A 616 -23.97 -1.29 -11.14
C PHE A 616 -23.96 -0.05 -12.04
N VAL A 617 -22.84 0.15 -12.73
CA VAL A 617 -22.76 0.91 -13.98
C VAL A 617 -22.63 -0.04 -15.17
N ASP A 618 -23.37 0.24 -16.25
CA ASP A 618 -23.34 -0.55 -17.48
C ASP A 618 -23.55 0.35 -18.72
N CYS A 619 -23.61 -0.26 -19.92
CA CYS A 619 -24.02 0.39 -21.16
C CYS A 619 -25.07 -0.46 -21.88
N VAL A 620 -26.30 0.03 -21.98
CA VAL A 620 -27.40 -0.68 -22.66
C VAL A 620 -27.12 -0.88 -24.15
N SER A 621 -26.45 0.09 -24.77
CA SER A 621 -26.17 0.11 -26.20
C SER A 621 -24.87 -0.59 -26.60
N ALA A 622 -24.09 -1.08 -25.63
CA ALA A 622 -22.82 -1.75 -25.92
C ALA A 622 -23.03 -3.13 -26.55
N THR A 623 -22.41 -3.36 -27.70
CA THR A 623 -22.53 -4.62 -28.46
C THR A 623 -21.48 -5.66 -28.08
N SER A 624 -20.45 -5.26 -27.33
CA SER A 624 -19.36 -6.16 -26.91
C SER A 624 -19.64 -6.92 -25.62
N SER A 625 -20.66 -6.51 -24.85
CA SER A 625 -20.97 -7.07 -23.53
C SER A 625 -22.32 -7.79 -23.49
N ASP A 626 -22.37 -8.93 -22.81
CA ASP A 626 -23.55 -9.75 -22.60
C ASP A 626 -24.34 -9.28 -21.38
N ARG A 627 -25.29 -8.39 -21.65
CA ARG A 627 -26.16 -7.82 -20.62
C ARG A 627 -27.09 -8.84 -19.97
N ASN A 628 -27.42 -9.95 -20.65
CA ASN A 628 -28.22 -11.01 -20.05
C ASN A 628 -27.41 -11.76 -18.99
N MET A 629 -26.11 -11.96 -19.23
CA MET A 629 -25.20 -12.51 -18.24
C MET A 629 -25.01 -11.57 -17.04
N HIS A 630 -24.95 -10.25 -17.26
CA HIS A 630 -24.92 -9.26 -16.17
C HIS A 630 -26.20 -9.35 -15.30
N ALA A 631 -27.38 -9.41 -15.93
CA ALA A 631 -28.65 -9.56 -15.23
C ALA A 631 -28.72 -10.87 -14.43
N ARG A 632 -28.21 -11.97 -15.00
CA ARG A 632 -28.12 -13.28 -14.33
C ARG A 632 -27.18 -13.24 -13.13
N LEU A 633 -26.04 -12.55 -13.24
CA LEU A 633 -25.13 -12.33 -12.11
C LEU A 633 -25.80 -11.57 -10.98
N ALA A 634 -26.44 -10.44 -11.30
CA ALA A 634 -27.13 -9.63 -10.31
C ALA A 634 -28.23 -10.44 -9.60
N SER A 635 -29.02 -11.20 -10.37
CA SER A 635 -30.03 -12.11 -9.80
C SER A 635 -29.43 -13.22 -8.92
N HIS A 636 -28.28 -13.78 -9.29
CA HIS A 636 -27.60 -14.82 -8.52
C HIS A 636 -27.06 -14.29 -7.19
N LEU A 637 -26.58 -13.05 -7.18
CA LEU A 637 -26.08 -12.36 -5.98
C LEU A 637 -27.18 -11.77 -5.11
N GLY A 638 -28.39 -11.59 -5.64
CA GLY A 638 -29.46 -10.83 -4.99
C GLY A 638 -29.23 -9.31 -5.03
N ALA A 639 -28.46 -8.83 -6.01
CA ALA A 639 -28.14 -7.42 -6.21
C ALA A 639 -29.21 -6.70 -7.06
N PRO A 640 -29.37 -5.37 -6.91
CA PRO A 640 -30.25 -4.56 -7.74
C PRO A 640 -29.92 -4.62 -9.24
N TRP A 641 -30.94 -4.71 -10.09
CA TRP A 641 -30.84 -4.68 -11.55
C TRP A 641 -32.14 -4.16 -12.18
N PRO A 642 -32.12 -3.40 -13.30
CA PRO A 642 -30.99 -2.99 -14.13
C PRO A 642 -30.02 -2.03 -13.45
N ALA A 643 -28.81 -1.89 -14.03
CA ALA A 643 -27.86 -0.86 -13.65
C ALA A 643 -28.53 0.52 -13.60
N SER A 644 -28.27 1.26 -12.54
CA SER A 644 -28.85 2.58 -12.28
C SER A 644 -28.12 3.71 -13.02
N THR A 645 -26.88 3.44 -13.45
CA THR A 645 -26.06 4.32 -14.28
C THR A 645 -25.79 3.63 -15.62
N ASP A 646 -26.18 4.30 -16.71
CA ASP A 646 -25.99 3.85 -18.09
C ASP A 646 -25.09 4.87 -18.82
N LEU A 647 -23.87 4.45 -19.18
CA LEU A 647 -22.86 5.31 -19.80
C LEU A 647 -22.17 4.60 -20.95
N TRP A 648 -22.07 5.29 -22.09
CA TRP A 648 -21.49 4.78 -23.32
C TRP A 648 -19.95 4.70 -23.25
N ALA A 649 -19.33 5.84 -22.92
CA ALA A 649 -17.88 6.00 -22.79
C ALA A 649 -17.31 5.05 -21.72
N ALA A 650 -16.29 4.28 -22.06
CA ALA A 650 -15.74 3.27 -21.17
C ALA A 650 -15.05 3.88 -19.95
N GLN A 651 -14.28 4.94 -20.16
CA GLN A 651 -13.57 5.68 -19.12
C GLN A 651 -14.54 6.33 -18.14
N LEU A 652 -15.69 6.82 -18.62
CA LEU A 652 -16.68 7.44 -17.74
C LEU A 652 -17.39 6.46 -16.80
N ARG A 653 -17.37 5.16 -17.07
CA ARG A 653 -17.84 4.16 -16.11
C ARG A 653 -16.93 4.07 -14.89
N TYR A 654 -15.60 4.19 -15.07
CA TYR A 654 -14.67 4.32 -13.95
C TYR A 654 -14.87 5.63 -13.20
N ILE A 655 -15.09 6.73 -13.93
CA ILE A 655 -15.36 8.03 -13.30
C ILE A 655 -16.67 8.00 -12.51
N ALA A 656 -17.71 7.32 -12.99
CA ALA A 656 -18.95 7.15 -12.23
C ALA A 656 -18.73 6.45 -10.88
N ILE A 657 -17.85 5.43 -10.84
CA ILE A 657 -17.43 4.81 -9.57
C ILE A 657 -16.64 5.83 -8.73
N ALA A 658 -15.71 6.57 -9.35
CA ALA A 658 -14.84 7.50 -8.66
C ALA A 658 -15.60 8.66 -7.99
N VAL A 659 -16.55 9.29 -8.69
CA VAL A 659 -17.24 10.50 -8.22
C VAL A 659 -18.59 10.24 -7.56
N GLY A 660 -19.20 9.06 -7.77
CA GLY A 660 -20.36 8.60 -7.01
C GLY A 660 -21.57 8.22 -7.87
N GLY A 661 -22.57 7.63 -7.19
CA GLY A 661 -23.79 7.12 -7.81
C GLY A 661 -23.68 5.67 -8.31
N CYS A 662 -22.52 5.03 -8.26
CA CYS A 662 -22.41 3.58 -8.46
C CYS A 662 -21.13 3.07 -7.81
N ASN A 663 -20.96 1.75 -7.73
CA ASN A 663 -19.79 1.15 -7.08
C ASN A 663 -19.25 -0.09 -7.78
N VAL A 664 -19.99 -0.72 -8.69
CA VAL A 664 -19.51 -1.91 -9.42
C VAL A 664 -19.64 -1.72 -10.92
N MET A 665 -18.59 -2.07 -11.66
CA MET A 665 -18.63 -2.28 -13.11
C MET A 665 -18.30 -3.75 -13.40
N ILE A 666 -19.06 -4.35 -14.31
CA ILE A 666 -18.73 -5.65 -14.86
C ILE A 666 -18.85 -5.63 -16.39
N LYS A 667 -17.94 -6.34 -17.05
CA LYS A 667 -17.97 -6.57 -18.49
C LYS A 667 -17.79 -8.06 -18.76
N ILE A 668 -18.88 -8.74 -19.11
CA ILE A 668 -18.88 -10.14 -19.58
C ILE A 668 -19.03 -10.11 -21.10
N PRO A 669 -17.99 -10.43 -21.89
CA PRO A 669 -18.11 -10.36 -23.35
C PRO A 669 -19.01 -11.45 -23.95
N HIS A 670 -19.70 -11.16 -25.05
CA HIS A 670 -20.46 -12.18 -25.79
C HIS A 670 -19.58 -13.27 -26.42
N LYS A 671 -18.38 -12.89 -26.85
CA LYS A 671 -17.43 -13.78 -27.55
C LYS A 671 -16.25 -14.05 -26.64
N SER A 672 -15.92 -15.32 -26.40
CA SER A 672 -14.74 -15.72 -25.64
C SER A 672 -13.42 -15.22 -26.24
N SER A 673 -13.40 -14.95 -27.55
CA SER A 673 -12.24 -14.40 -28.27
C SER A 673 -12.10 -12.88 -28.15
N TYR A 674 -13.08 -12.16 -27.59
CA TYR A 674 -13.02 -10.71 -27.46
C TYR A 674 -12.01 -10.31 -26.39
N ARG A 675 -11.23 -9.27 -26.66
CA ARG A 675 -10.32 -8.60 -25.73
C ARG A 675 -10.47 -7.10 -25.89
N SER A 676 -10.59 -6.38 -24.77
CA SER A 676 -10.71 -4.92 -24.80
C SER A 676 -9.42 -4.28 -25.31
N LYS A 677 -9.56 -3.10 -25.90
CA LYS A 677 -8.40 -2.23 -26.17
C LYS A 677 -7.88 -1.68 -24.86
N ILE A 678 -6.58 -1.41 -24.82
CA ILE A 678 -5.95 -0.89 -23.60
C ILE A 678 -6.38 0.57 -23.32
N TRP A 679 -6.58 1.37 -24.37
CA TRP A 679 -6.96 2.78 -24.24
C TRP A 679 -8.39 3.02 -23.72
N ASP A 680 -9.31 2.07 -23.91
CA ASP A 680 -10.66 2.09 -23.31
C ASP A 680 -10.67 2.00 -21.76
N HIS A 681 -9.55 1.61 -21.16
CA HIS A 681 -9.50 1.18 -19.75
C HIS A 681 -8.31 1.74 -18.95
N SER A 682 -7.14 1.91 -19.58
CA SER A 682 -5.96 2.46 -18.92
C SER A 682 -6.25 3.85 -18.38
N GLY A 683 -5.73 4.19 -17.21
CA GLY A 683 -6.03 5.43 -16.50
C GLY A 683 -7.30 5.33 -15.65
N GLY A 684 -8.43 4.89 -16.23
CA GLY A 684 -9.67 4.63 -15.49
C GLY A 684 -9.51 3.52 -14.45
N MET A 685 -8.84 2.42 -14.83
CA MET A 685 -8.51 1.33 -13.90
C MET A 685 -7.68 1.83 -12.72
N LEU A 686 -6.59 2.56 -12.99
CA LEU A 686 -5.74 3.13 -11.95
C LEU A 686 -6.52 4.06 -11.00
N ILE A 687 -7.37 4.94 -11.55
CA ILE A 687 -8.22 5.83 -10.74
C ILE A 687 -9.13 5.04 -9.80
N ALA A 688 -9.71 3.92 -10.26
CA ALA A 688 -10.54 3.07 -9.40
C ALA A 688 -9.72 2.34 -8.32
N GLU A 689 -8.54 1.82 -8.67
CA GLU A 689 -7.63 1.15 -7.74
C GLU A 689 -7.17 2.09 -6.61
N GLU A 690 -6.80 3.32 -6.95
CA GLU A 690 -6.43 4.37 -6.00
C GLU A 690 -7.59 4.80 -5.06
N LEU A 691 -8.81 4.36 -5.36
CA LEU A 691 -10.00 4.56 -4.52
C LEU A 691 -10.39 3.30 -3.74
N GLY A 692 -9.55 2.27 -3.72
CA GLY A 692 -9.76 1.04 -2.94
C GLY A 692 -10.62 -0.02 -3.65
N CYS A 693 -10.85 0.14 -4.96
CA CYS A 693 -11.41 -0.92 -5.78
C CYS A 693 -10.33 -1.94 -6.18
N THR A 694 -10.75 -3.17 -6.43
CA THR A 694 -9.97 -4.18 -7.13
C THR A 694 -10.43 -4.23 -8.58
N VAL A 695 -9.47 -4.31 -9.51
CA VAL A 695 -9.70 -4.50 -10.94
C VAL A 695 -9.14 -5.86 -11.35
N SER A 696 -9.96 -6.70 -11.99
CA SER A 696 -9.52 -8.02 -12.46
C SER A 696 -10.26 -8.49 -13.70
N ASP A 697 -9.78 -9.59 -14.30
CA ASP A 697 -10.55 -10.36 -15.27
C ASP A 697 -11.71 -11.14 -14.60
N LEU A 698 -12.52 -11.86 -15.39
CA LEU A 698 -13.64 -12.64 -14.85
C LEU A 698 -13.22 -13.83 -13.96
N ALA A 699 -11.94 -14.23 -13.98
CA ALA A 699 -11.39 -15.29 -13.15
C ALA A 699 -10.78 -14.77 -11.83
N GLY A 700 -10.64 -13.45 -11.69
CA GLY A 700 -10.03 -12.77 -10.55
C GLY A 700 -8.54 -12.49 -10.70
N ASN A 701 -7.97 -12.66 -11.90
CA ASN A 701 -6.56 -12.36 -12.16
C ASN A 701 -6.35 -10.86 -12.40
N PRO A 702 -5.21 -10.31 -11.95
CA PRO A 702 -4.88 -8.90 -12.20
C PRO A 702 -4.72 -8.62 -13.71
N VAL A 703 -4.98 -7.37 -14.10
CA VAL A 703 -4.89 -6.94 -15.50
C VAL A 703 -3.44 -6.61 -15.88
N ASP A 704 -2.87 -7.36 -16.81
CA ASP A 704 -1.54 -7.11 -17.38
C ASP A 704 -1.61 -6.14 -18.57
N CYS A 705 -1.08 -4.93 -18.42
CA CYS A 705 -1.05 -3.92 -19.46
C CYS A 705 0.16 -4.05 -20.40
N SER A 706 1.04 -5.05 -20.22
CA SER A 706 2.23 -5.27 -21.07
C SER A 706 1.97 -6.05 -22.35
N LEU A 707 0.73 -6.49 -22.60
CA LEU A 707 0.42 -7.44 -23.67
C LEU A 707 0.03 -6.75 -24.99
N GLY A 708 0.65 -5.59 -25.21
CA GLY A 708 0.51 -4.78 -26.40
C GLY A 708 -0.70 -3.85 -26.43
N ARG A 709 -1.33 -3.70 -27.60
CA ARG A 709 -2.45 -2.77 -27.86
C ARG A 709 -3.80 -3.24 -27.29
N THR A 710 -3.85 -4.46 -26.75
CA THR A 710 -5.07 -5.05 -26.19
C THR A 710 -4.75 -5.69 -24.86
N LEU A 711 -5.75 -5.77 -23.97
CA LEU A 711 -5.63 -6.50 -22.71
C LEU A 711 -5.77 -8.01 -22.97
N SER A 712 -4.86 -8.59 -23.76
CA SER A 712 -5.04 -9.93 -24.35
C SER A 712 -5.09 -11.06 -23.32
N GLY A 713 -4.46 -10.89 -22.16
CA GLY A 713 -4.53 -11.79 -21.02
C GLY A 713 -5.83 -11.63 -20.18
N CYS A 714 -6.60 -10.58 -20.40
CA CYS A 714 -7.78 -10.23 -19.59
C CYS A 714 -9.07 -10.58 -20.34
N TYR A 715 -9.76 -11.62 -19.91
CA TYR A 715 -11.08 -11.97 -20.44
C TYR A 715 -12.19 -11.37 -19.59
N GLY A 716 -12.90 -10.39 -20.17
CA GLY A 716 -13.90 -9.59 -19.46
C GLY A 716 -13.27 -8.69 -18.39
N MET A 717 -14.07 -8.14 -17.49
CA MET A 717 -13.57 -7.26 -16.44
C MET A 717 -14.52 -7.15 -15.26
N ILE A 718 -13.97 -7.06 -14.05
CA ILE A 718 -14.68 -6.74 -12.81
C ILE A 718 -13.96 -5.58 -12.13
N VAL A 719 -14.71 -4.55 -11.75
CA VAL A 719 -14.24 -3.43 -10.93
C VAL A 719 -15.21 -3.23 -9.78
N ALA A 720 -14.72 -3.37 -8.55
CA ALA A 720 -15.57 -3.28 -7.36
C ALA A 720 -14.73 -2.92 -6.12
N PRO A 721 -15.31 -2.35 -5.05
CA PRO A 721 -14.66 -2.27 -3.75
C PRO A 721 -14.08 -3.62 -3.33
N SER A 722 -12.86 -3.60 -2.80
CA SER A 722 -12.11 -4.83 -2.49
C SER A 722 -12.88 -5.80 -1.57
N SER A 723 -13.73 -5.29 -0.68
CA SER A 723 -14.56 -6.09 0.23
C SER A 723 -15.61 -6.99 -0.44
N ILE A 724 -16.07 -6.69 -1.67
CA ILE A 724 -17.11 -7.47 -2.37
C ILE A 724 -16.58 -8.16 -3.63
N HIS A 725 -15.39 -7.78 -4.10
CA HIS A 725 -14.81 -8.23 -5.36
C HIS A 725 -14.72 -9.77 -5.48
N SER A 726 -14.20 -10.46 -4.47
CA SER A 726 -14.05 -11.93 -4.51
C SER A 726 -15.39 -12.67 -4.66
N ARG A 727 -16.46 -12.12 -4.08
CA ARG A 727 -17.82 -12.67 -4.21
C ARG A 727 -18.37 -12.49 -5.61
N LEU A 728 -18.05 -11.37 -6.27
CA LEU A 728 -18.39 -11.16 -7.68
C LEU A 728 -17.66 -12.17 -8.57
N VAL A 729 -16.35 -12.37 -8.38
CA VAL A 729 -15.56 -13.37 -9.11
C VAL A 729 -16.15 -14.77 -8.96
N GLU A 730 -16.45 -15.19 -7.73
CA GLU A 730 -17.03 -16.52 -7.47
C GLU A 730 -18.42 -16.67 -8.10
N ALA A 731 -19.27 -15.65 -7.98
CA ALA A 731 -20.58 -15.67 -8.60
C ALA A 731 -20.51 -15.72 -10.13
N VAL A 732 -19.55 -15.03 -10.75
CA VAL A 732 -19.30 -15.12 -12.20
C VAL A 732 -18.91 -16.55 -12.59
N LYS A 733 -17.98 -17.19 -11.87
CA LYS A 733 -17.57 -18.59 -12.13
C LYS A 733 -18.74 -19.58 -12.07
N GLN A 734 -19.73 -19.32 -11.22
CA GLN A 734 -20.89 -20.20 -11.05
C GLN A 734 -21.96 -20.04 -12.13
N ILE A 735 -22.05 -18.87 -12.78
CA ILE A 735 -23.05 -18.62 -13.82
C ILE A 735 -22.52 -18.85 -15.23
N MET A 736 -21.20 -18.82 -15.42
CA MET A 736 -20.55 -18.98 -16.73
C MET A 736 -20.50 -20.40 -17.25
#